data_AF-A0A401QU69-F1
#
_entry.id   AF-A0A401QU69-F1
#
_cell.length_a   1.000
_cell.length_b   1.000
_cell.length_c   1.000
_cell.angle_alpha   90.00
_cell.angle_beta   90.00
_cell.angle_gamma   90.00
#
_symmetry.space_group_name_H-M   'P 1'
#
loop_
_entity.id
_entity.type
_entity.pdbx_description
1 polymer ?
#
loop_
_entity_poly.entity_id
_entity_poly.type
_entity_poly.pdbx_seq_one_letter_code
_entity_poly.pdbx_strand_id
1 'polypeptide(L)'
;MTRRAPDAAGARPPAAAARPPGTVGPTALVRIAGLPGTLWASAGNEPLFTWAADLAERDARHTARARALGDRLGIDVVPHPCLADAARGAVLALRRRLHAGTAPGPADLPVLETVAGVDPLLADTLTELADRAADLAAARAACAAAVATDRARVGRLALDLLHHDPVLRSHLGATAPRIAADFPRRAAAGEPWHGKRLRKYTGYVWRVAARAAAKTTPRDWLGQLAAVPVFPAPALGAAAAGDSLVVPPARAGAGATSSMENVHLLWERLRDAGPAAAGPGSLLALTPLHCPMPTGVLRCAVVDTGSRGSRLRRIELRRTPVLDAVLALLSPGPRPFAEVEALIAARLNTPANGTPEGRRRAVTALRGFLQHLLRLGVLQLCAAPAQRRTHWTPAARIHPPHHALDDHPAPATAAAPDARDGTGPHATDAAPPHQDATWFVDSYRTLDAGLDALALARITRGLRLATRLAALRAEDRPPTNPTGTTAQPYPGPVDIGPEPRSVAELLTAPPADPSAEPDRPTTATTRRRYEGWHPARTPGSGYAHLLAHLAAHLDDARIDLDGPLLDACHAPPEAPELLAAWPADCLLRPLDAEGPVAVLETVSPAGVLDARFAEALHALHAGRGGYPQPAAYRAFLAALERAADVRFVEVLVPPLDARAANAVRRPVLTDWCTGDANLALYYGSYGDGEACGAAAAATPRPPGGKAPRPVHHLPLDRLTLRSDGRQLIAEVDGARVFPVHHATRNPAPPYDRLTRLLMAAAHPATQHVVQLGGLIGAFPTAGRVPRLSVGGDLVVSPAAWRVPVAELWEPGAREADKVTSLAVLRRTRQLPRFCFARPAPGAKPVPVDLAALPTLHVLERLRAAAPDGALIVEEALPAPGRSPVRDAVHGGAPVAAQVQLRMPYDAHPEELAARAAAALRHWSAPPPPRPRPQTTPDAPPEGRPPGRNRTPRKGGQSCPQPSN
;
A
#
# COMPACT_ATOMS: atom_id res chain seq x y z
N MET A 1 22.86 -42.87 -31.55
CA MET A 1 24.25 -42.45 -31.29
C MET A 1 24.26 -40.95 -31.07
N THR A 2 24.02 -40.55 -29.83
CA THR A 2 23.85 -39.17 -29.37
C THR A 2 24.93 -38.92 -28.32
N ARG A 3 25.84 -37.98 -28.59
CA ARG A 3 26.94 -37.64 -27.68
C ARG A 3 26.39 -36.93 -26.45
N ARG A 4 26.60 -37.53 -25.28
CA ARG A 4 26.42 -36.95 -23.95
C ARG A 4 27.35 -35.74 -23.76
N ALA A 5 26.80 -34.65 -23.24
CA ALA A 5 27.58 -33.58 -22.61
C ALA A 5 28.13 -34.09 -21.26
N PRO A 6 29.33 -33.65 -20.82
CA PRO A 6 30.00 -34.21 -19.66
C PRO A 6 29.43 -33.68 -18.35
N ASP A 7 29.33 -34.60 -17.38
CA ASP A 7 29.01 -34.34 -15.97
C ASP A 7 29.98 -33.33 -15.37
N ALA A 8 29.48 -32.15 -14.97
CA ALA A 8 30.19 -31.25 -14.08
C ALA A 8 30.13 -31.81 -12.66
N ALA A 9 31.26 -32.34 -12.22
CA ALA A 9 31.47 -33.00 -10.95
C ALA A 9 31.13 -32.11 -9.74
N GLY A 10 30.32 -32.69 -8.84
CA GLY A 10 30.19 -32.46 -7.40
C GLY A 10 30.87 -31.26 -6.77
N ALA A 11 30.13 -30.17 -6.61
CA ALA A 11 30.25 -29.31 -5.44
C ALA A 11 29.31 -29.86 -4.35
N ARG A 12 29.89 -30.48 -3.31
CA ARG A 12 29.16 -30.79 -2.06
C ARG A 12 28.45 -29.51 -1.59
N PRO A 13 27.16 -29.55 -1.21
CA PRO A 13 26.52 -28.40 -0.59
C PRO A 13 27.32 -28.01 0.67
N PRO A 14 27.54 -26.71 0.94
CA PRO A 14 28.19 -26.28 2.17
C PRO A 14 27.41 -26.88 3.35
N ALA A 15 28.14 -27.50 4.29
CA ALA A 15 27.58 -28.01 5.52
C ALA A 15 26.68 -26.93 6.13
N ALA A 16 25.48 -27.31 6.58
CA ALA A 16 24.47 -26.41 7.14
C ALA A 16 25.12 -25.44 8.12
N ALA A 17 25.37 -24.21 7.66
CA ALA A 17 26.12 -23.23 8.41
C ALA A 17 25.31 -22.88 9.65
N ALA A 18 25.91 -23.11 10.82
CA ALA A 18 25.35 -22.67 12.08
C ALA A 18 25.14 -21.15 12.02
N ARG A 19 23.95 -20.72 12.49
CA ARG A 19 23.49 -19.34 12.58
C ARG A 19 24.59 -18.41 13.15
N PRO A 20 25.07 -17.38 12.43
CA PRO A 20 25.85 -16.32 13.06
C PRO A 20 24.93 -15.54 14.01
N PRO A 21 25.20 -15.52 15.33
CA PRO A 21 24.38 -14.77 16.28
C PRO A 21 24.55 -13.25 16.06
N GLY A 22 23.45 -12.49 16.04
CA GLY A 22 23.51 -11.03 15.99
C GLY A 22 23.59 -10.40 14.59
N THR A 23 23.02 -11.04 13.56
CA THR A 23 22.81 -10.43 12.23
C THR A 23 21.61 -9.49 12.21
N VAL A 24 21.48 -8.66 11.17
CA VAL A 24 20.35 -7.74 11.01
C VAL A 24 19.04 -8.42 10.58
N GLY A 25 19.08 -9.61 9.97
CA GLY A 25 17.89 -10.33 9.47
C GLY A 25 17.76 -11.81 9.89
N PRO A 26 17.88 -12.16 11.19
CA PRO A 26 17.85 -13.57 11.65
C PRO A 26 16.44 -14.18 11.69
N THR A 27 15.42 -13.41 11.39
CA THR A 27 14.00 -13.78 11.47
C THR A 27 13.28 -13.13 10.30
N ALA A 28 12.31 -13.80 9.70
CA ALA A 28 11.39 -13.22 8.73
C ALA A 28 9.97 -13.18 9.32
N LEU A 29 9.14 -12.26 8.82
CA LEU A 29 7.72 -12.24 9.16
C LEU A 29 6.91 -12.80 8.00
N VAL A 30 6.04 -13.76 8.28
CA VAL A 30 5.08 -14.29 7.32
C VAL A 30 3.71 -13.66 7.61
N ARG A 31 3.19 -12.94 6.63
CA ARG A 31 1.85 -12.37 6.62
C ARG A 31 0.90 -13.36 5.97
N ILE A 32 -0.11 -13.80 6.70
CA ILE A 32 -1.02 -14.89 6.32
C ILE A 32 -2.42 -14.33 6.13
N ALA A 33 -3.06 -14.66 5.01
CA ALA A 33 -4.46 -14.33 4.75
C ALA A 33 -5.38 -15.03 5.76
N GLY A 34 -6.42 -14.33 6.25
CA GLY A 34 -7.33 -14.87 7.26
C GLY A 34 -8.25 -15.99 6.75
N LEU A 35 -8.46 -16.09 5.43
CA LEU A 35 -9.26 -17.14 4.79
C LEU A 35 -8.48 -17.92 3.74
N PRO A 36 -8.82 -19.19 3.50
CA PRO A 36 -8.36 -19.93 2.34
C PRO A 36 -8.87 -19.32 1.04
N GLY A 37 -8.00 -19.31 0.03
CA GLY A 37 -8.38 -18.91 -1.34
C GLY A 37 -9.53 -19.75 -1.91
N THR A 38 -9.64 -21.01 -1.50
CA THR A 38 -10.67 -21.95 -1.93
C THR A 38 -12.07 -21.56 -1.42
N LEU A 39 -12.19 -20.98 -0.22
CA LEU A 39 -13.48 -20.47 0.27
C LEU A 39 -13.95 -19.29 -0.57
N TRP A 40 -13.04 -18.38 -0.93
CA TRP A 40 -13.37 -17.30 -1.86
C TRP A 40 -13.76 -17.83 -3.26
N ALA A 41 -13.01 -18.78 -3.80
CA ALA A 41 -13.26 -19.40 -5.10
C ALA A 41 -14.57 -20.22 -5.16
N SER A 42 -15.14 -20.62 -4.02
CA SER A 42 -16.44 -21.32 -3.94
C SER A 42 -17.62 -20.49 -4.45
N ALA A 43 -17.46 -19.16 -4.53
CA ALA A 43 -18.43 -18.28 -5.16
C ALA A 43 -18.55 -18.54 -6.67
N GLY A 44 -17.50 -19.02 -7.33
CA GLY A 44 -17.46 -19.18 -8.77
C GLY A 44 -18.21 -20.41 -9.29
N ASN A 45 -18.70 -20.31 -10.52
CA ASN A 45 -19.41 -21.34 -11.27
C ASN A 45 -18.85 -21.39 -12.70
N GLU A 46 -17.67 -22.01 -12.85
CA GLU A 46 -16.99 -22.13 -14.15
C GLU A 46 -17.87 -22.76 -15.25
N PRO A 47 -18.65 -23.84 -14.96
CA PRO A 47 -19.55 -24.42 -15.96
C PRO A 47 -20.60 -23.45 -16.48
N LEU A 48 -21.22 -22.63 -15.61
CA LEU A 48 -22.21 -21.64 -16.02
C LEU A 48 -21.61 -20.57 -16.95
N PHE A 49 -20.43 -20.05 -16.62
CA PHE A 49 -19.76 -19.07 -17.47
C PHE A 49 -19.33 -19.70 -18.81
N THR A 50 -18.85 -20.95 -18.80
CA THR A 50 -18.51 -21.67 -20.04
C THR A 50 -19.73 -21.85 -20.92
N TRP A 51 -20.85 -22.30 -20.36
CA TRP A 51 -22.12 -22.44 -21.07
C TRP A 51 -22.60 -21.10 -21.66
N ALA A 52 -22.53 -20.00 -20.89
CA ALA A 52 -22.91 -18.68 -21.36
C ALA A 52 -22.07 -18.20 -22.55
N ALA A 53 -20.75 -18.44 -22.53
CA ALA A 53 -19.88 -18.13 -23.67
C ALA A 53 -20.19 -19.01 -24.90
N ASP A 54 -20.42 -20.32 -24.71
CA ASP A 54 -20.81 -21.23 -25.81
C ASP A 54 -22.17 -20.85 -26.42
N LEU A 55 -23.07 -20.31 -25.60
CA LEU A 55 -24.37 -19.82 -26.05
C LEU A 55 -24.22 -18.55 -26.89
N ALA A 56 -23.36 -17.60 -26.48
CA ALA A 56 -23.05 -16.42 -27.26
C ALA A 56 -22.39 -16.75 -28.61
N GLU A 57 -21.50 -17.75 -28.62
CA GLU A 57 -20.86 -18.20 -29.85
C GLU A 57 -21.85 -18.85 -30.82
N ARG A 58 -22.78 -19.67 -30.29
CA ARG A 58 -23.90 -20.21 -31.08
C ARG A 58 -24.78 -19.11 -31.66
N ASP A 59 -25.08 -18.08 -30.87
CA ASP A 59 -25.85 -16.93 -31.31
C ASP A 59 -25.16 -16.12 -32.41
N ALA A 60 -23.85 -15.88 -32.27
CA ALA A 60 -23.07 -15.21 -33.30
C ALA A 60 -23.04 -15.99 -34.61
N ARG A 61 -22.89 -17.33 -34.55
CA ARG A 61 -22.99 -18.20 -35.74
C ARG A 61 -24.37 -18.16 -36.37
N HIS A 62 -25.43 -18.20 -35.55
CA HIS A 62 -26.81 -18.11 -36.02
C HIS A 62 -27.10 -16.77 -36.72
N THR A 63 -26.67 -15.66 -36.12
CA THR A 63 -26.76 -14.31 -36.70
C THR A 63 -26.00 -14.21 -38.03
N ALA A 64 -24.78 -14.74 -38.11
CA ALA A 64 -24.01 -14.76 -39.35
C ALA A 64 -24.68 -15.60 -40.43
N ARG A 65 -25.26 -16.75 -40.06
CA ARG A 65 -26.04 -17.59 -40.99
C ARG A 65 -27.28 -16.87 -41.49
N ALA A 66 -28.02 -16.18 -40.62
CA ALA A 66 -29.18 -15.38 -41.01
C ALA A 66 -28.82 -14.33 -42.07
N ARG A 67 -27.73 -13.58 -41.85
CA ARG A 67 -27.23 -12.58 -42.82
C ARG A 67 -26.88 -13.19 -44.16
N ALA A 68 -26.13 -14.29 -44.16
CA ALA A 68 -25.77 -15.00 -45.39
C ALA A 68 -27.01 -15.52 -46.16
N LEU A 69 -28.05 -15.98 -45.47
CA LEU A 69 -29.31 -16.36 -46.11
C LEU A 69 -30.10 -15.14 -46.60
N GLY A 70 -30.01 -13.99 -45.93
CA GLY A 70 -30.55 -12.73 -46.41
C GLY A 70 -29.87 -12.23 -47.70
N ASP A 71 -28.57 -12.47 -47.87
CA ASP A 71 -27.87 -12.22 -49.13
C ASP A 71 -28.38 -13.14 -50.23
N ARG A 72 -28.41 -14.46 -49.98
CA ARG A 72 -28.93 -15.46 -50.94
C ARG A 72 -30.36 -15.16 -51.38
N LEU A 73 -31.25 -14.85 -50.43
CA LEU A 73 -32.64 -14.53 -50.73
C LEU A 73 -32.78 -13.27 -51.61
N GLY A 74 -31.84 -12.32 -51.51
CA GLY A 74 -31.76 -11.15 -52.38
C GLY A 74 -31.23 -11.42 -53.79
N ILE A 75 -30.38 -12.44 -53.94
CA ILE A 75 -29.76 -12.83 -55.22
C ILE A 75 -30.66 -13.82 -55.97
N ASP A 76 -31.13 -14.85 -55.27
CA ASP A 76 -31.72 -16.05 -55.86
C ASP A 76 -33.26 -15.93 -55.99
N VAL A 77 -33.91 -15.23 -55.05
CA VAL A 77 -35.39 -15.24 -54.94
C VAL A 77 -36.01 -13.91 -55.32
N VAL A 78 -35.58 -12.78 -54.73
CA VAL A 78 -36.18 -11.45 -55.00
C VAL A 78 -36.29 -11.09 -56.50
N PRO A 79 -35.28 -11.37 -57.35
CA PRO A 79 -35.33 -11.06 -58.78
C PRO A 79 -36.21 -12.01 -59.60
N HIS A 80 -36.73 -13.10 -59.02
CA HIS A 80 -37.40 -14.15 -59.78
C HIS A 80 -38.71 -13.64 -60.41
N PRO A 81 -38.96 -13.92 -61.71
CA PRO A 81 -40.10 -13.35 -62.45
C PRO A 81 -41.46 -13.86 -61.95
N CYS A 82 -41.50 -15.04 -61.31
CA CYS A 82 -42.73 -15.64 -60.80
C CYS A 82 -43.25 -15.02 -59.49
N LEU A 83 -42.51 -14.09 -58.87
CA LEU A 83 -42.97 -13.38 -57.67
C LEU A 83 -43.89 -12.22 -58.03
N ALA A 84 -45.13 -12.24 -57.54
CA ALA A 84 -46.03 -11.10 -57.58
C ALA A 84 -45.50 -9.95 -56.68
N ASP A 85 -45.88 -8.70 -56.97
CA ASP A 85 -45.32 -7.52 -56.29
C ASP A 85 -45.55 -7.52 -54.76
N ALA A 86 -46.72 -7.94 -54.31
CA ALA A 86 -47.03 -8.07 -52.88
C ALA A 86 -46.16 -9.14 -52.19
N ALA A 87 -45.95 -10.28 -52.85
CA ALA A 87 -45.11 -11.37 -52.36
C ALA A 87 -43.63 -10.97 -52.34
N ARG A 88 -43.17 -10.26 -53.39
CA ARG A 88 -41.82 -9.67 -53.45
C ARG A 88 -41.57 -8.68 -52.31
N GLY A 89 -42.56 -7.86 -51.95
CA GLY A 89 -42.50 -6.96 -50.80
C GLY A 89 -42.30 -7.69 -49.47
N ALA A 90 -43.01 -8.80 -49.25
CA ALA A 90 -42.88 -9.62 -48.04
C ALA A 90 -41.53 -10.34 -47.94
N VAL A 91 -41.04 -10.90 -49.06
CA VAL A 91 -39.70 -11.50 -49.17
C VAL A 91 -38.60 -10.46 -48.91
N LEU A 92 -38.74 -9.23 -49.43
CA LEU A 92 -37.82 -8.12 -49.13
C LEU A 92 -37.84 -7.70 -47.64
N ALA A 93 -38.99 -7.75 -46.99
CA ALA A 93 -39.08 -7.48 -45.55
C ALA A 93 -38.37 -8.57 -44.73
N LEU A 94 -38.56 -9.85 -45.07
CA LEU A 94 -37.84 -10.97 -44.48
C LEU A 94 -36.33 -10.84 -44.70
N ARG A 95 -35.90 -10.50 -45.92
CA ARG A 95 -34.50 -10.19 -46.24
C ARG A 95 -33.91 -9.14 -45.31
N ARG A 96 -34.60 -8.02 -45.10
CA ARG A 96 -34.12 -6.93 -44.22
C ARG A 96 -33.96 -7.41 -42.77
N ARG A 97 -34.87 -8.26 -42.28
CA ARG A 97 -34.77 -8.85 -40.93
C ARG A 97 -33.61 -9.86 -40.83
N LEU A 98 -33.42 -10.70 -41.83
CA LEU A 98 -32.28 -11.63 -41.92
C LEU A 98 -30.94 -10.88 -41.93
N HIS A 99 -30.86 -9.76 -42.67
CA HIS A 99 -29.70 -8.85 -42.62
C HIS A 99 -29.47 -8.22 -41.25
N ALA A 100 -30.54 -7.91 -40.53
CA ALA A 100 -30.46 -7.49 -39.14
C ALA A 100 -30.08 -8.64 -38.17
N GLY A 101 -29.98 -9.89 -38.65
CA GLY A 101 -29.64 -11.06 -37.84
C GLY A 101 -30.84 -11.81 -37.25
N THR A 102 -32.06 -11.42 -37.62
CA THR A 102 -33.30 -11.99 -37.07
C THR A 102 -33.77 -13.14 -37.94
N ALA A 103 -33.92 -14.33 -37.35
CA ALA A 103 -34.47 -15.51 -38.03
C ALA A 103 -35.98 -15.36 -38.35
N PRO A 104 -36.50 -16.15 -39.30
CA PRO A 104 -37.92 -16.21 -39.57
C PRO A 104 -38.71 -16.65 -38.33
N GLY A 105 -39.92 -16.11 -38.16
CA GLY A 105 -40.84 -16.50 -37.10
C GLY A 105 -42.11 -17.16 -37.63
N PRO A 106 -43.07 -17.53 -36.75
CA PRO A 106 -44.35 -18.12 -37.17
C PRO A 106 -45.15 -17.23 -38.14
N ALA A 107 -45.00 -15.91 -38.05
CA ALA A 107 -45.63 -14.97 -38.97
C ALA A 107 -45.06 -15.01 -40.40
N ASP A 108 -43.90 -15.65 -40.59
CA ASP A 108 -43.20 -15.74 -41.88
C ASP A 108 -43.49 -17.03 -42.64
N LEU A 109 -44.31 -17.94 -42.08
CA LEU A 109 -44.68 -19.20 -42.74
C LEU A 109 -45.25 -18.99 -44.16
N PRO A 110 -46.17 -18.03 -44.42
CA PRO A 110 -46.65 -17.78 -45.77
C PRO A 110 -45.56 -17.25 -46.73
N VAL A 111 -44.57 -16.53 -46.18
CA VAL A 111 -43.42 -16.03 -46.95
C VAL A 111 -42.46 -17.17 -47.27
N LEU A 112 -42.25 -18.12 -46.34
CA LEU A 112 -41.43 -19.30 -46.57
C LEU A 112 -42.07 -20.25 -47.60
N GLU A 113 -43.40 -20.39 -47.62
CA GLU A 113 -44.13 -21.11 -48.69
C GLU A 113 -43.92 -20.46 -50.06
N THR A 114 -43.94 -19.12 -50.10
CA THR A 114 -43.64 -18.36 -51.31
C THR A 114 -42.19 -18.58 -51.77
N VAL A 115 -41.22 -18.62 -50.84
CA VAL A 115 -39.83 -18.92 -51.14
C VAL A 115 -39.67 -20.37 -51.62
N ALA A 116 -40.38 -21.33 -51.03
CA ALA A 116 -40.35 -22.73 -51.40
C ALA A 116 -40.84 -22.97 -52.85
N GLY A 117 -41.78 -22.16 -53.31
CA GLY A 117 -42.24 -22.18 -54.71
C GLY A 117 -41.18 -21.71 -55.73
N VAL A 118 -40.10 -21.08 -55.28
CA VAL A 118 -39.00 -20.57 -56.12
C VAL A 118 -37.69 -21.35 -55.88
N ASP A 119 -37.27 -21.50 -54.63
CA ASP A 119 -36.11 -22.26 -54.20
C ASP A 119 -36.47 -23.09 -52.94
N PRO A 120 -36.87 -24.37 -53.11
CA PRO A 120 -37.22 -25.27 -52.02
C PRO A 120 -36.09 -25.47 -51.01
N LEU A 121 -34.84 -25.58 -51.49
CA LEU A 121 -33.67 -25.83 -50.62
C LEU A 121 -33.36 -24.62 -49.73
N LEU A 122 -33.53 -23.41 -50.26
CA LEU A 122 -33.39 -22.19 -49.46
C LEU A 122 -34.51 -22.06 -48.43
N ALA A 123 -35.75 -22.41 -48.79
CA ALA A 123 -36.86 -22.44 -47.84
C ALA A 123 -36.61 -23.43 -46.69
N ASP A 124 -36.15 -24.65 -46.98
CA ASP A 124 -35.77 -25.65 -45.95
C ASP A 124 -34.68 -25.11 -45.03
N THR A 125 -33.67 -24.44 -45.60
CA THR A 125 -32.58 -23.85 -44.83
C THR A 125 -33.06 -22.69 -43.93
N LEU A 126 -34.05 -21.91 -44.38
CA LEU A 126 -34.67 -20.84 -43.59
C LEU A 126 -35.56 -21.38 -42.47
N THR A 127 -36.26 -22.49 -42.71
CA THR A 127 -37.02 -23.22 -41.69
C THR A 127 -36.09 -23.79 -40.62
N GLU A 128 -34.99 -24.45 -41.00
CA GLU A 128 -33.98 -24.94 -40.07
C GLU A 128 -33.36 -23.80 -39.23
N LEU A 129 -33.18 -22.62 -39.83
CA LEU A 129 -32.73 -21.42 -39.11
C LEU A 129 -33.77 -20.96 -38.06
N ALA A 130 -35.06 -21.04 -38.37
CA ALA A 130 -36.15 -20.69 -37.45
C ALA A 130 -36.24 -21.67 -36.26
N ASP A 131 -36.15 -22.97 -36.52
CA ASP A 131 -36.15 -24.01 -35.47
C ASP A 131 -34.95 -23.82 -34.52
N ARG A 132 -33.76 -23.62 -35.08
CA ARG A 132 -32.56 -23.31 -34.29
C ARG A 132 -32.70 -22.01 -33.49
N ALA A 133 -33.44 -21.02 -33.99
CA ALA A 133 -33.69 -19.78 -33.27
C ALA A 133 -34.57 -20.01 -32.04
N ALA A 134 -35.60 -20.88 -32.15
CA ALA A 134 -36.44 -21.28 -31.03
C ALA A 134 -35.64 -22.03 -29.96
N ASP A 135 -34.80 -22.98 -30.36
CA ASP A 135 -33.89 -23.70 -29.46
C ASP A 135 -32.93 -22.76 -28.74
N LEU A 136 -32.36 -21.79 -29.47
CA LEU A 136 -31.46 -20.80 -28.91
C LEU A 136 -32.18 -19.88 -27.90
N ALA A 137 -33.42 -19.49 -28.18
CA ALA A 137 -34.24 -18.71 -27.27
C ALA A 137 -34.54 -19.49 -25.97
N ALA A 138 -34.90 -20.77 -26.09
CA ALA A 138 -35.10 -21.66 -24.94
C ALA A 138 -33.80 -21.83 -24.12
N ALA A 139 -32.66 -22.02 -24.78
CA ALA A 139 -31.36 -22.12 -24.12
C ALA A 139 -30.95 -20.82 -23.39
N ARG A 140 -31.28 -19.64 -23.94
CA ARG A 140 -31.09 -18.35 -23.26
C ARG A 140 -31.97 -18.20 -22.02
N ALA A 141 -33.24 -18.59 -22.10
CA ALA A 141 -34.14 -18.58 -20.95
C ALA A 141 -33.62 -19.53 -19.84
N ALA A 142 -33.17 -20.72 -20.21
CA ALA A 142 -32.56 -21.68 -19.29
C ALA A 142 -31.27 -21.12 -18.65
N CYS A 143 -30.41 -20.46 -19.43
CA CYS A 143 -29.20 -19.81 -18.92
C CYS A 143 -29.54 -18.70 -17.92
N ALA A 144 -30.54 -17.86 -18.21
CA ALA A 144 -30.99 -16.81 -17.30
C ALA A 144 -31.55 -17.39 -15.98
N ALA A 145 -32.31 -18.48 -16.05
CA ALA A 145 -32.77 -19.20 -14.87
C ALA A 145 -31.62 -19.79 -14.05
N ALA A 146 -30.60 -20.36 -14.72
CA ALA A 146 -29.41 -20.87 -14.05
C ALA A 146 -28.60 -19.76 -13.35
N VAL A 147 -28.49 -18.57 -13.95
CA VAL A 147 -27.89 -17.39 -13.30
C VAL A 147 -28.67 -16.98 -12.04
N ALA A 148 -30.00 -16.98 -12.09
CA ALA A 148 -30.82 -16.70 -10.91
C ALA A 148 -30.65 -17.76 -9.80
N THR A 149 -30.56 -19.04 -10.16
CA THR A 149 -30.26 -20.13 -9.23
C THR A 149 -28.87 -19.96 -8.60
N ASP A 150 -27.86 -19.62 -9.40
CA ASP A 150 -26.50 -19.37 -8.92
C ASP A 150 -26.44 -18.16 -7.98
N ARG A 151 -27.22 -17.11 -8.26
CA ARG A 151 -27.37 -15.94 -7.37
C ARG A 151 -27.87 -16.34 -5.98
N ALA A 152 -28.85 -17.23 -5.91
CA ALA A 152 -29.36 -17.76 -4.64
C ALA A 152 -28.32 -18.66 -3.94
N ARG A 153 -27.60 -19.51 -4.69
CA ARG A 153 -26.49 -20.33 -4.17
C ARG A 153 -25.39 -19.46 -3.53
N VAL A 154 -24.90 -18.46 -4.26
CA VAL A 154 -23.85 -17.52 -3.81
C VAL A 154 -24.30 -16.71 -2.59
N GLY A 155 -25.59 -16.37 -2.51
CA GLY A 155 -26.19 -15.71 -1.36
C GLY A 155 -26.22 -16.58 -0.11
N ARG A 156 -26.64 -17.85 -0.24
CA ARG A 156 -26.62 -18.83 0.85
C ARG A 156 -25.20 -19.10 1.35
N LEU A 157 -24.25 -19.34 0.44
CA LEU A 157 -22.85 -19.52 0.80
C LEU A 157 -22.26 -18.32 1.57
N ALA A 158 -22.63 -17.09 1.19
CA ALA A 158 -22.21 -15.91 1.94
C ALA A 158 -22.78 -15.89 3.38
N LEU A 159 -24.02 -16.34 3.54
CA LEU A 159 -24.67 -16.44 4.84
C LEU A 159 -24.04 -17.55 5.69
N ASP A 160 -23.77 -18.72 5.10
CA ASP A 160 -23.09 -19.83 5.76
C ASP A 160 -21.68 -19.41 6.23
N LEU A 161 -20.93 -18.71 5.38
CA LEU A 161 -19.64 -18.12 5.75
C LEU A 161 -19.78 -17.12 6.91
N LEU A 162 -20.79 -16.27 6.90
CA LEU A 162 -21.02 -15.31 7.99
C LEU A 162 -21.31 -16.02 9.33
N HIS A 163 -22.01 -17.16 9.32
CA HIS A 163 -22.33 -17.91 10.53
C HIS A 163 -21.17 -18.76 11.05
N HIS A 164 -20.49 -19.46 10.15
CA HIS A 164 -19.56 -20.52 10.53
C HIS A 164 -18.11 -20.11 10.45
N ASP A 165 -17.74 -19.12 9.63
CA ASP A 165 -16.36 -18.69 9.54
C ASP A 165 -16.00 -17.71 10.68
N PRO A 166 -15.05 -18.10 11.56
CA PRO A 166 -14.71 -17.29 12.73
C PRO A 166 -14.13 -15.91 12.37
N VAL A 167 -13.36 -15.82 11.28
CA VAL A 167 -12.67 -14.60 10.85
C VAL A 167 -13.66 -13.59 10.30
N LEU A 168 -14.56 -14.03 9.40
CA LEU A 168 -15.60 -13.17 8.83
C LEU A 168 -16.60 -12.72 9.88
N ARG A 169 -17.05 -13.62 10.74
CA ARG A 169 -18.01 -13.31 11.80
C ARG A 169 -17.47 -12.24 12.75
N SER A 170 -16.24 -12.39 13.22
CA SER A 170 -15.60 -11.41 14.11
C SER A 170 -15.41 -10.06 13.44
N HIS A 171 -14.85 -10.05 12.22
CA HIS A 171 -14.60 -8.81 11.49
C HIS A 171 -15.89 -8.07 11.15
N LEU A 172 -16.92 -8.76 10.66
CA LEU A 172 -18.19 -8.16 10.27
C LEU A 172 -19.01 -7.73 11.49
N GLY A 173 -18.94 -8.48 12.59
CA GLY A 173 -19.53 -8.06 13.87
C GLY A 173 -18.96 -6.73 14.36
N ALA A 174 -17.64 -6.54 14.26
CA ALA A 174 -17.00 -5.29 14.66
C ALA A 174 -17.20 -4.14 13.66
N THR A 175 -17.08 -4.40 12.36
CA THR A 175 -17.00 -3.34 11.34
C THR A 175 -18.31 -3.01 10.63
N ALA A 176 -19.28 -3.93 10.68
CA ALA A 176 -20.59 -3.81 10.05
C ALA A 176 -21.69 -4.54 10.83
N PRO A 177 -21.90 -4.24 12.13
CA PRO A 177 -22.81 -4.99 13.01
C PRO A 177 -24.25 -5.06 12.47
N ARG A 178 -24.72 -3.98 11.82
CA ARG A 178 -26.03 -3.95 11.16
C ARG A 178 -26.16 -4.99 10.05
N ILE A 179 -25.11 -5.18 9.23
CA ILE A 179 -25.13 -6.21 8.17
C ILE A 179 -25.10 -7.60 8.81
N ALA A 180 -24.26 -7.80 9.84
CA ALA A 180 -24.17 -9.08 10.53
C ALA A 180 -25.51 -9.51 11.16
N ALA A 181 -26.30 -8.57 11.69
CA ALA A 181 -27.61 -8.84 12.27
C ALA A 181 -28.75 -8.93 11.23
N ASP A 182 -28.80 -8.01 10.27
CA ASP A 182 -29.92 -7.95 9.32
C ASP A 182 -29.85 -9.03 8.25
N PHE A 183 -28.65 -9.45 7.84
CA PHE A 183 -28.52 -10.37 6.71
C PHE A 183 -29.15 -11.74 7.00
N PRO A 184 -28.87 -12.42 8.12
CA PRO A 184 -29.55 -13.67 8.48
C PRO A 184 -31.05 -13.52 8.64
N ARG A 185 -31.49 -12.46 9.35
CA ARG A 185 -32.91 -12.20 9.62
C ARG A 185 -33.73 -12.04 8.34
N ARG A 186 -33.21 -11.30 7.35
CA ARG A 186 -33.90 -11.08 6.07
C ARG A 186 -33.90 -12.32 5.18
N ALA A 187 -32.80 -13.07 5.17
CA ALA A 187 -32.75 -14.34 4.46
C ALA A 187 -33.77 -15.35 5.04
N ALA A 188 -33.87 -15.42 6.37
CA ALA A 188 -34.86 -16.26 7.06
C ALA A 188 -36.31 -15.81 6.79
N ALA A 189 -36.54 -14.50 6.58
CA ALA A 189 -37.84 -13.96 6.19
C ALA A 189 -38.22 -14.22 4.72
N GLY A 190 -37.39 -14.95 3.96
CA GLY A 190 -37.68 -15.29 2.57
C GLY A 190 -37.55 -14.13 1.58
N GLU A 191 -36.83 -13.05 1.93
CA GLU A 191 -36.57 -11.96 0.97
C GLU A 191 -35.89 -12.50 -0.30
N PRO A 192 -36.24 -12.01 -1.49
CA PRO A 192 -35.67 -12.51 -2.74
C PRO A 192 -34.16 -12.20 -2.83
N TRP A 193 -33.36 -13.19 -3.22
CA TRP A 193 -31.90 -13.04 -3.40
C TRP A 193 -31.51 -12.05 -4.50
N HIS A 194 -32.39 -11.83 -5.48
CA HIS A 194 -32.25 -10.78 -6.49
C HIS A 194 -32.78 -9.42 -6.00
N GLY A 195 -33.21 -9.29 -4.74
CA GLY A 195 -33.62 -8.01 -4.15
C GLY A 195 -32.43 -7.10 -3.86
N LYS A 196 -32.65 -5.77 -3.88
CA LYS A 196 -31.60 -4.76 -3.65
C LYS A 196 -30.81 -5.00 -2.35
N ARG A 197 -31.50 -5.36 -1.26
CA ARG A 197 -30.90 -5.53 0.08
C ARG A 197 -30.01 -6.77 0.16
N LEU A 198 -30.53 -7.96 -0.14
CA LEU A 198 -29.76 -9.20 -0.10
C LEU A 198 -28.59 -9.19 -1.09
N ARG A 199 -28.74 -8.58 -2.28
CA ARG A 199 -27.61 -8.36 -3.20
C ARG A 199 -26.52 -7.47 -2.59
N LYS A 200 -26.89 -6.37 -1.93
CA LYS A 200 -25.94 -5.47 -1.26
C LYS A 200 -25.17 -6.19 -0.14
N TYR A 201 -25.86 -6.99 0.69
CA TYR A 201 -25.22 -7.73 1.77
C TYR A 201 -24.32 -8.85 1.25
N THR A 202 -24.81 -9.66 0.30
CA THR A 202 -24.02 -10.69 -0.37
C THR A 202 -22.76 -10.10 -1.00
N GLY A 203 -22.88 -9.00 -1.75
CA GLY A 203 -21.74 -8.32 -2.37
C GLY A 203 -20.79 -7.65 -1.36
N TYR A 204 -21.25 -7.31 -0.16
CA TYR A 204 -20.38 -6.82 0.91
C TYR A 204 -19.58 -7.96 1.56
N VAL A 205 -20.25 -9.06 1.94
CA VAL A 205 -19.62 -10.24 2.54
C VAL A 205 -18.57 -10.82 1.59
N TRP A 206 -18.90 -11.04 0.31
CA TRP A 206 -17.92 -11.57 -0.65
C TRP A 206 -16.73 -10.65 -0.90
N ARG A 207 -16.91 -9.32 -0.78
CA ARG A 207 -15.79 -8.37 -0.87
C ARG A 207 -14.85 -8.48 0.32
N VAL A 208 -15.40 -8.68 1.53
CA VAL A 208 -14.61 -8.92 2.73
C VAL A 208 -13.91 -10.28 2.64
N ALA A 209 -14.62 -11.34 2.21
CA ALA A 209 -14.04 -12.66 1.99
C ALA A 209 -12.91 -12.64 0.95
N ALA A 210 -13.11 -11.99 -0.19
CA ALA A 210 -12.08 -11.84 -1.22
C ALA A 210 -10.84 -11.09 -0.69
N ARG A 211 -11.03 -10.05 0.14
CA ARG A 211 -9.92 -9.38 0.83
C ARG A 211 -9.22 -10.34 1.79
N ALA A 212 -9.96 -11.05 2.62
CA ALA A 212 -9.45 -11.94 3.64
C ALA A 212 -8.73 -13.16 3.06
N ALA A 213 -9.05 -13.55 1.83
CA ALA A 213 -8.44 -14.67 1.14
C ALA A 213 -7.23 -14.28 0.27
N ALA A 214 -7.28 -13.13 -0.40
CA ALA A 214 -6.27 -12.73 -1.39
C ALA A 214 -5.28 -11.67 -0.90
N LYS A 215 -5.55 -10.99 0.23
CA LYS A 215 -4.66 -9.94 0.77
C LYS A 215 -4.11 -10.34 2.12
N THR A 216 -2.79 -10.25 2.25
CA THR A 216 -2.04 -10.60 3.46
C THR A 216 -1.73 -9.39 4.34
N THR A 217 -2.05 -8.17 3.90
CA THR A 217 -1.79 -6.94 4.69
C THR A 217 -2.46 -7.03 6.07
N PRO A 218 -1.70 -6.95 7.18
CA PRO A 218 -2.22 -7.14 8.52
C PRO A 218 -3.35 -6.17 8.87
N ARG A 219 -4.52 -6.72 9.23
CA ARG A 219 -5.71 -5.97 9.63
C ARG A 219 -6.64 -6.90 10.38
N ASP A 220 -6.70 -6.75 11.70
CA ASP A 220 -7.62 -7.54 12.53
C ASP A 220 -7.40 -9.05 12.26
N TRP A 221 -8.46 -9.84 12.07
CA TRP A 221 -8.37 -11.25 11.71
C TRP A 221 -8.17 -11.51 10.21
N LEU A 222 -8.32 -10.50 9.35
CA LEU A 222 -8.26 -10.64 7.89
C LEU A 222 -6.83 -10.86 7.36
N GLY A 223 -5.82 -10.46 8.12
CA GLY A 223 -4.41 -10.65 7.82
C GLY A 223 -3.63 -10.80 9.11
N GLN A 224 -2.92 -11.91 9.25
CA GLN A 224 -2.31 -12.38 10.49
C GLN A 224 -0.78 -12.47 10.32
N LEU A 225 -0.04 -12.49 11.43
CA LEU A 225 1.43 -12.47 11.42
C LEU A 225 2.04 -13.67 12.11
N ALA A 226 3.08 -14.26 11.51
CA ALA A 226 3.93 -15.25 12.14
C ALA A 226 5.40 -14.87 12.01
N ALA A 227 6.19 -15.10 13.06
CA ALA A 227 7.64 -14.98 12.98
C ALA A 227 8.27 -16.36 12.72
N VAL A 228 9.17 -16.42 11.73
CA VAL A 228 9.90 -17.65 11.37
C VAL A 228 11.40 -17.39 11.32
N PRO A 229 12.25 -18.34 11.70
CA PRO A 229 13.69 -18.20 11.54
C PRO A 229 14.09 -18.15 10.06
N VAL A 230 15.12 -17.37 9.75
CA VAL A 230 15.87 -17.52 8.50
C VAL A 230 16.78 -18.73 8.69
N PHE A 231 16.61 -19.74 7.84
CA PHE A 231 17.03 -21.14 8.01
C PHE A 231 16.19 -21.96 9.01
N PRO A 232 15.62 -23.11 8.60
CA PRO A 232 14.92 -23.99 9.52
C PRO A 232 15.87 -24.62 10.54
N ALA A 233 15.36 -24.97 11.72
CA ALA A 233 16.10 -25.79 12.68
C ALA A 233 16.41 -27.17 12.06
N PRO A 234 17.55 -27.81 12.40
CA PRO A 234 17.95 -29.13 11.86
C PRO A 234 16.87 -30.22 11.99
N ALA A 235 16.00 -30.10 13.00
CA ALA A 235 14.91 -31.01 13.29
C ALA A 235 13.78 -31.04 12.24
N LEU A 236 13.70 -30.05 11.33
CA LEU A 236 12.72 -30.05 10.22
C LEU A 236 13.13 -30.95 9.04
N GLY A 237 14.30 -31.61 9.12
CA GLY A 237 14.74 -32.63 8.17
C GLY A 237 15.33 -32.06 6.89
N ALA A 238 16.56 -32.48 6.55
CA ALA A 238 17.24 -32.13 5.30
C ALA A 238 16.57 -32.68 4.02
N ALA A 239 15.53 -33.52 4.17
CA ALA A 239 14.85 -34.20 3.07
C ALA A 239 13.77 -33.35 2.36
N ALA A 240 13.48 -32.13 2.84
CA ALA A 240 12.48 -31.23 2.26
C ALA A 240 13.08 -29.96 1.62
N ALA A 241 14.40 -29.92 1.41
CA ALA A 241 15.07 -28.85 0.70
C ALA A 241 14.72 -28.93 -0.80
N GLY A 242 13.84 -28.04 -1.24
CA GLY A 242 13.53 -27.80 -2.65
C GLY A 242 13.55 -26.30 -2.91
N ASP A 243 13.44 -25.90 -4.18
CA ASP A 243 13.47 -24.51 -4.67
C ASP A 243 12.38 -23.56 -4.11
N SER A 244 11.65 -23.93 -3.05
CA SER A 244 10.60 -23.12 -2.41
C SER A 244 11.16 -22.17 -1.35
N LEU A 245 10.71 -20.91 -1.36
CA LEU A 245 11.09 -19.91 -0.34
C LEU A 245 10.72 -20.33 1.08
N VAL A 246 9.54 -20.90 1.29
CA VAL A 246 9.09 -21.37 2.61
C VAL A 246 9.16 -22.89 2.61
N VAL A 247 9.94 -23.45 3.56
CA VAL A 247 10.19 -24.89 3.64
C VAL A 247 8.92 -25.62 4.12
N PRO A 248 8.39 -26.60 3.37
CA PRO A 248 7.28 -27.43 3.83
C PRO A 248 7.67 -28.36 5.00
N PRO A 249 6.72 -28.77 5.86
CA PRO A 249 5.31 -28.38 5.87
C PRO A 249 5.09 -27.03 6.57
N ALA A 250 4.80 -25.97 5.81
CA ALA A 250 4.58 -24.63 6.35
C ALA A 250 3.15 -24.48 6.91
N ARG A 251 2.92 -24.95 8.14
CA ARG A 251 1.59 -24.99 8.77
C ARG A 251 1.41 -23.91 9.83
N ALA A 252 0.44 -23.03 9.64
CA ALA A 252 0.02 -22.04 10.63
C ALA A 252 -0.78 -22.73 11.75
N GLY A 253 -0.30 -22.61 12.99
CA GLY A 253 -0.79 -23.33 14.16
C GLY A 253 -1.60 -22.44 15.11
N ALA A 254 -1.23 -22.49 16.40
CA ALA A 254 -1.83 -21.70 17.47
C ALA A 254 -1.84 -20.19 17.15
N GLY A 255 -2.84 -19.48 17.68
CA GLY A 255 -3.05 -18.06 17.46
C GLY A 255 -3.08 -17.24 18.74
N ALA A 256 -2.76 -15.96 18.62
CA ALA A 256 -2.82 -14.96 19.68
C ALA A 256 -3.24 -13.62 19.08
N THR A 257 -3.65 -12.69 19.93
CA THR A 257 -4.05 -11.33 19.54
C THR A 257 -3.40 -10.31 20.45
N SER A 258 -3.16 -9.13 19.89
CA SER A 258 -2.86 -7.92 20.64
C SER A 258 -3.90 -6.87 20.29
N SER A 259 -4.73 -6.52 21.27
CA SER A 259 -5.69 -5.43 21.18
C SER A 259 -5.07 -4.19 21.82
N MET A 260 -5.17 -3.07 21.14
CA MET A 260 -4.63 -1.80 21.63
C MET A 260 -5.65 -0.70 21.46
N GLU A 261 -5.76 0.13 22.47
CA GLU A 261 -6.63 1.28 22.47
C GLU A 261 -6.32 2.20 21.29
N ASN A 262 -7.36 2.79 20.70
CA ASN A 262 -7.22 3.73 19.60
C ASN A 262 -6.50 4.99 20.08
N VAL A 263 -5.28 5.21 19.61
CA VAL A 263 -4.41 6.32 20.01
C VAL A 263 -5.07 7.68 19.77
N HIS A 264 -5.84 7.84 18.68
CA HIS A 264 -6.53 9.10 18.39
C HIS A 264 -7.63 9.38 19.41
N LEU A 265 -8.46 8.38 19.73
CA LEU A 265 -9.53 8.54 20.72
C LEU A 265 -8.99 8.71 22.14
N LEU A 266 -7.89 8.03 22.49
CA LEU A 266 -7.20 8.27 23.75
C LEU A 266 -6.72 9.72 23.84
N TRP A 267 -6.06 10.19 22.78
CA TRP A 267 -5.54 11.54 22.72
C TRP A 267 -6.67 12.60 22.82
N GLU A 268 -7.81 12.38 22.17
CA GLU A 268 -9.00 13.23 22.34
C GLU A 268 -9.51 13.25 23.79
N ARG A 269 -9.61 12.08 24.45
CA ARG A 269 -10.04 12.02 25.86
C ARG A 269 -9.06 12.68 26.82
N LEU A 270 -7.75 12.51 26.60
CA LEU A 270 -6.71 13.14 27.42
C LEU A 270 -6.70 14.66 27.28
N ARG A 271 -7.04 15.19 26.10
CA ARG A 271 -7.20 16.63 25.90
C ARG A 271 -8.36 17.19 26.72
N ASP A 272 -9.48 16.47 26.76
CA ASP A 272 -10.69 16.92 27.45
C ASP A 272 -10.58 16.71 28.99
N ALA A 273 -9.59 15.93 29.44
CA ALA A 273 -9.28 15.75 30.85
C ALA A 273 -8.61 17.00 31.44
N GLY A 274 -9.16 17.52 32.54
CA GLY A 274 -8.57 18.63 33.28
C GLY A 274 -7.45 18.19 34.25
N PRO A 275 -6.69 19.13 34.84
CA PRO A 275 -5.66 18.82 35.84
C PRO A 275 -6.16 18.04 37.05
N ALA A 276 -7.45 18.14 37.40
CA ALA A 276 -8.04 17.37 38.48
C ALA A 276 -8.19 15.87 38.16
N ALA A 277 -8.33 15.52 36.88
CA ALA A 277 -8.35 14.12 36.42
C ALA A 277 -6.93 13.57 36.21
N ALA A 278 -5.96 14.46 35.99
CA ALA A 278 -4.54 14.11 35.92
C ALA A 278 -3.97 13.91 37.33
N GLY A 279 -3.61 12.67 37.69
CA GLY A 279 -2.88 12.42 38.94
C GLY A 279 -1.53 13.16 38.97
N PRO A 280 -0.91 13.37 40.15
CA PRO A 280 0.33 14.16 40.30
C PRO A 280 1.52 13.63 39.48
N GLY A 281 1.56 12.33 39.20
CA GLY A 281 2.57 11.69 38.34
C GLY A 281 2.28 11.76 36.84
N SER A 282 1.16 12.35 36.42
CA SER A 282 0.83 12.49 34.99
C SER A 282 1.83 13.39 34.30
N LEU A 283 2.34 12.95 33.16
CA LEU A 283 3.33 13.70 32.41
C LEU A 283 2.64 14.78 31.56
N LEU A 284 3.14 16.01 31.64
CA LEU A 284 2.78 17.14 30.79
C LEU A 284 3.84 17.35 29.72
N ALA A 285 3.41 17.64 28.50
CA ALA A 285 4.30 18.08 27.42
C ALA A 285 3.71 19.27 26.66
N LEU A 286 4.57 19.97 25.91
CA LEU A 286 4.14 20.98 24.95
C LEU A 286 3.52 20.32 23.72
N THR A 287 2.62 21.05 23.08
CA THR A 287 2.13 20.72 21.75
C THR A 287 3.29 20.65 20.75
N PRO A 288 3.31 19.66 19.85
CA PRO A 288 4.42 19.45 18.90
C PRO A 288 4.76 20.67 18.05
N LEU A 289 3.74 21.41 17.60
CA LEU A 289 3.90 22.52 16.67
C LEU A 289 3.71 23.86 17.39
N HIS A 290 4.76 24.28 18.10
CA HIS A 290 4.83 25.60 18.71
C HIS A 290 6.06 26.37 18.21
N CYS A 291 5.91 27.68 18.06
CA CYS A 291 6.98 28.58 17.63
C CYS A 291 6.89 29.89 18.42
N PRO A 292 7.91 30.25 19.22
CA PRO A 292 8.01 31.58 19.77
C PRO A 292 8.33 32.58 18.66
N MET A 293 7.54 33.65 18.55
CA MET A 293 7.73 34.72 17.57
C MET A 293 8.55 35.87 18.17
N PRO A 294 9.36 36.59 17.37
CA PRO A 294 10.08 37.78 17.82
C PRO A 294 9.17 38.89 18.40
N THR A 295 7.91 38.92 17.98
CA THR A 295 6.88 39.88 18.42
C THR A 295 6.37 39.65 19.84
N GLY A 296 6.96 38.72 20.61
CA GLY A 296 6.52 38.41 21.97
C GLY A 296 5.27 37.53 22.04
N VAL A 297 4.96 36.81 20.96
CA VAL A 297 3.79 35.92 20.84
C VAL A 297 4.26 34.47 20.68
N LEU A 298 3.58 33.52 21.34
CA LEU A 298 3.70 32.10 21.07
C LEU A 298 2.64 31.68 20.07
N ARG A 299 3.05 31.14 18.93
CA ARG A 299 2.16 30.58 17.92
C ARG A 299 2.12 29.07 18.05
N CYS A 300 0.93 28.49 18.14
CA CYS A 300 0.76 27.04 18.15
C CYS A 300 -0.23 26.60 17.06
N ALA A 301 0.04 25.45 16.44
CA ALA A 301 -0.95 24.72 15.65
C ALA A 301 -1.49 23.57 16.52
N VAL A 302 -2.74 23.70 16.94
CA VAL A 302 -3.41 22.79 17.88
C VAL A 302 -4.61 22.16 17.20
N VAL A 303 -5.10 21.02 17.67
CA VAL A 303 -6.29 20.40 17.07
C VAL A 303 -7.55 21.21 17.36
N ASP A 304 -8.39 21.33 16.34
CA ASP A 304 -9.69 21.96 16.41
C ASP A 304 -10.72 21.01 17.04
N THR A 305 -11.41 21.50 18.07
CA THR A 305 -12.37 20.74 18.86
C THR A 305 -13.74 20.63 18.18
N GLY A 306 -14.11 21.56 17.30
CA GLY A 306 -15.41 21.56 16.62
C GLY A 306 -15.55 20.51 15.51
N SER A 307 -14.42 19.97 15.03
CA SER A 307 -14.36 19.05 13.89
C SER A 307 -14.04 17.61 14.28
N ARG A 308 -14.35 17.19 15.53
CA ARG A 308 -13.98 15.87 16.09
C ARG A 308 -12.50 15.53 15.88
N GLY A 309 -11.64 16.49 16.20
CA GLY A 309 -10.21 16.26 16.21
C GLY A 309 -9.52 16.12 14.85
N SER A 310 -10.25 16.31 13.74
CA SER A 310 -9.77 16.02 12.38
C SER A 310 -9.06 17.18 11.67
N ARG A 311 -9.01 18.36 12.28
CA ARG A 311 -8.37 19.57 11.73
C ARG A 311 -7.46 20.22 12.76
N LEU A 312 -6.48 21.00 12.29
CA LEU A 312 -5.74 21.92 13.16
C LEU A 312 -6.32 23.33 13.06
N ARG A 313 -6.29 24.06 14.17
CA ARG A 313 -6.48 25.51 14.25
C ARG A 313 -5.18 26.16 14.74
N ARG A 314 -4.95 27.39 14.32
CA ARG A 314 -3.84 28.20 14.80
C ARG A 314 -4.29 29.05 15.98
N ILE A 315 -3.48 29.08 17.03
CA ILE A 315 -3.67 29.94 18.19
C ILE A 315 -2.43 30.80 18.42
N GLU A 316 -2.64 32.01 18.90
CA GLU A 316 -1.59 32.97 19.23
C GLU A 316 -1.79 33.43 20.66
N LEU A 317 -0.74 33.30 21.48
CA LEU A 317 -0.76 33.65 22.89
C LEU A 317 0.30 34.70 23.19
N ARG A 318 -0.05 35.74 23.94
CA ARG A 318 0.93 36.68 24.47
C ARG A 318 1.89 35.94 25.42
N ARG A 319 3.19 36.12 25.24
CA ARG A 319 4.20 35.59 26.16
C ARG A 319 4.16 36.35 27.48
N THR A 320 4.06 35.61 28.57
CA THR A 320 4.09 36.11 29.95
C THR A 320 5.20 35.37 30.71
N PRO A 321 5.73 35.92 31.82
CA PRO A 321 6.77 35.24 32.59
C PRO A 321 6.37 33.82 33.03
N VAL A 322 5.09 33.60 33.33
CA VAL A 322 4.55 32.27 33.68
C VAL A 322 4.58 31.34 32.47
N LEU A 323 4.13 31.80 31.30
CA LEU A 323 4.17 31.00 30.07
C LEU A 323 5.61 30.68 29.65
N ASP A 324 6.53 31.63 29.76
CA ASP A 324 7.94 31.42 29.46
C ASP A 324 8.58 30.40 30.42
N ALA A 325 8.20 30.42 31.71
CA ALA A 325 8.62 29.40 32.66
C ALA A 325 8.09 28.00 32.29
N VAL A 326 6.83 27.88 31.85
CA VAL A 326 6.25 26.62 31.35
C VAL A 326 7.02 26.12 30.12
N LEU A 327 7.24 26.99 29.13
CA LEU A 327 7.95 26.65 27.89
C LEU A 327 9.37 26.17 28.19
N ALA A 328 10.12 26.88 29.04
CA ALA A 328 11.48 26.52 29.40
C ALA A 328 11.56 25.18 30.15
N LEU A 329 10.59 24.87 31.02
CA LEU A 329 10.56 23.62 31.78
C LEU A 329 10.25 22.40 30.89
N LEU A 330 9.35 22.57 29.93
CA LEU A 330 8.84 21.49 29.07
C LEU A 330 9.55 21.37 27.72
N SER A 331 10.42 22.33 27.37
CA SER A 331 11.21 22.30 26.13
C SER A 331 12.07 21.03 25.99
N PRO A 332 12.77 20.54 27.03
CA PRO A 332 13.56 19.30 26.91
C PRO A 332 12.73 18.01 26.79
N GLY A 333 11.41 18.07 27.01
CA GLY A 333 10.52 16.92 26.98
C GLY A 333 9.47 16.90 28.11
N PRO A 334 8.71 15.80 28.23
CA PRO A 334 7.63 15.68 29.19
C PRO A 334 8.12 15.67 30.65
N ARG A 335 7.33 16.27 31.57
CA ARG A 335 7.59 16.28 33.02
C ARG A 335 6.35 15.99 33.87
N PRO A 336 6.49 15.40 35.07
CA PRO A 336 5.36 15.19 35.98
C PRO A 336 4.64 16.49 36.33
N PHE A 337 3.31 16.45 36.36
CA PHE A 337 2.45 17.59 36.68
C PHE A 337 2.84 18.26 38.00
N ALA A 338 3.05 17.47 39.06
CA ALA A 338 3.43 17.98 40.37
C ALA A 338 4.79 18.70 40.37
N GLU A 339 5.74 18.23 39.56
CA GLU A 339 7.05 18.87 39.42
C GLU A 339 6.94 20.21 38.70
N VAL A 340 6.16 20.27 37.61
CA VAL A 340 5.88 21.51 36.88
C VAL A 340 5.20 22.54 37.79
N GLU A 341 4.19 22.11 38.55
CA GLU A 341 3.50 22.97 39.51
C GLU A 341 4.46 23.51 40.57
N ALA A 342 5.25 22.64 41.20
CA ALA A 342 6.18 23.01 42.26
C ALA A 342 7.26 24.00 41.76
N LEU A 343 7.88 23.73 40.60
CA LEU A 343 8.95 24.55 40.04
C LEU A 343 8.46 25.93 39.60
N ILE A 344 7.26 26.01 39.01
CA ILE A 344 6.68 27.31 38.63
C ILE A 344 6.22 28.07 39.88
N ALA A 345 5.56 27.39 40.83
CA ALA A 345 5.15 28.02 42.09
C ALA A 345 6.34 28.59 42.87
N ALA A 346 7.47 27.88 42.90
CA ALA A 346 8.72 28.37 43.49
C ALA A 346 9.25 29.64 42.80
N ARG A 347 9.14 29.73 41.46
CA ARG A 347 9.52 30.92 40.68
C ARG A 347 8.57 32.11 40.87
N LEU A 348 7.33 31.86 41.24
CA LEU A 348 6.31 32.89 41.50
C LEU A 348 6.29 33.37 42.96
N ASN A 349 7.25 32.92 43.78
CA ASN A 349 7.34 33.27 45.19
C ASN A 349 7.85 34.71 45.37
N THR A 350 6.92 35.66 45.39
CA THR A 350 7.15 37.09 45.65
C THR A 350 6.78 37.44 47.11
N PRO A 351 7.19 38.60 47.66
CA PRO A 351 6.79 39.03 49.01
C PRO A 351 5.27 39.06 49.22
N ALA A 352 4.49 39.36 48.17
CA ALA A 352 3.03 39.35 48.17
C ALA A 352 2.41 37.94 48.30
N ASN A 353 3.17 36.89 47.93
CA ASN A 353 2.76 35.49 48.02
C ASN A 353 3.44 34.75 49.19
N GLY A 354 4.20 35.44 50.05
CA GLY A 354 4.99 34.83 51.12
C GLY A 354 4.18 34.23 52.28
N THR A 355 2.89 34.59 52.40
CA THR A 355 1.97 34.03 53.41
C THR A 355 1.44 32.65 52.97
N PRO A 356 1.06 31.76 53.91
CA PRO A 356 0.44 30.47 53.57
C PRO A 356 -0.80 30.61 52.67
N GLU A 357 -1.57 31.68 52.83
CA GLU A 357 -2.76 31.95 52.03
C GLU A 357 -2.43 32.53 50.64
N GLY A 358 -1.44 33.42 50.55
CA GLY A 358 -0.91 33.91 49.27
C GLY A 358 -0.38 32.77 48.39
N ARG A 359 0.38 31.84 48.99
CA ARG A 359 0.84 30.61 48.30
C ARG A 359 -0.31 29.76 47.78
N ARG A 360 -1.35 29.54 48.60
CA ARG A 360 -2.53 28.77 48.18
C ARG A 360 -3.24 29.41 46.98
N ARG A 361 -3.44 30.74 47.00
CA ARG A 361 -4.08 31.46 45.87
C ARG A 361 -3.23 31.40 44.60
N ALA A 362 -1.91 31.56 44.71
CA ALA A 362 -0.99 31.47 43.58
C ALA A 362 -0.99 30.08 42.93
N VAL A 363 -0.97 29.01 43.73
CA VAL A 363 -1.08 27.63 43.23
C VAL A 363 -2.42 27.38 42.54
N THR A 364 -3.53 27.86 43.11
CA THR A 364 -4.85 27.76 42.48
C THR A 364 -4.91 28.49 41.13
N ALA A 365 -4.34 29.70 41.06
CA ALA A 365 -4.25 30.45 39.80
C ALA A 365 -3.36 29.74 38.76
N LEU A 366 -2.23 29.18 39.17
CA LEU A 366 -1.36 28.37 38.32
C LEU A 366 -2.09 27.14 37.77
N ARG A 367 -2.84 26.41 38.59
CA ARG A 367 -3.67 25.28 38.13
C ARG A 367 -4.71 25.71 37.11
N GLY A 368 -5.39 26.84 37.35
CA GLY A 368 -6.33 27.42 36.40
C GLY A 368 -5.66 27.81 35.06
N PHE A 369 -4.44 28.35 35.12
CA PHE A 369 -3.65 28.69 33.95
C PHE A 369 -3.22 27.45 33.16
N LEU A 370 -2.68 26.42 33.82
CA LEU A 370 -2.31 25.15 33.18
C LEU A 370 -3.55 24.45 32.58
N GLN A 371 -4.69 24.48 33.27
CA GLN A 371 -5.96 23.98 32.73
C GLN A 371 -6.40 24.75 31.47
N HIS A 372 -6.19 26.07 31.46
CA HIS A 372 -6.50 26.87 30.28
C HIS A 372 -5.61 26.47 29.09
N LEU A 373 -4.31 26.29 29.30
CA LEU A 373 -3.38 25.84 28.25
C LEU A 373 -3.69 24.43 27.74
N LEU A 374 -4.11 23.51 28.62
CA LEU A 374 -4.61 22.18 28.23
C LEU A 374 -5.85 22.28 27.35
N ARG A 375 -6.87 23.07 27.75
CA ARG A 375 -8.09 23.29 26.94
C ARG A 375 -7.82 23.95 25.60
N LEU A 376 -6.79 24.78 25.51
CA LEU A 376 -6.34 25.36 24.24
C LEU A 376 -5.61 24.36 23.35
N GLY A 377 -5.08 23.26 23.92
CA GLY A 377 -4.22 22.29 23.23
C GLY A 377 -2.75 22.69 23.14
N VAL A 378 -2.32 23.70 23.92
CA VAL A 378 -0.91 24.13 24.03
C VAL A 378 -0.11 23.15 24.88
N LEU A 379 -0.75 22.64 25.94
CA LEU A 379 -0.25 21.54 26.74
C LEU A 379 -1.01 20.26 26.38
N GLN A 380 -0.35 19.12 26.58
CA GLN A 380 -0.95 17.81 26.44
C GLN A 380 -0.58 16.91 27.63
N LEU A 381 -1.53 16.05 28.03
CA LEU A 381 -1.28 14.96 28.94
C LEU A 381 -0.69 13.78 28.17
N CYS A 382 0.39 13.22 28.70
CA CYS A 382 1.07 12.07 28.11
C CYS A 382 0.64 10.79 28.82
N ALA A 383 0.17 9.82 28.04
CA ALA A 383 -0.17 8.49 28.53
C ALA A 383 0.05 7.45 27.42
N ALA A 384 0.42 6.24 27.81
CA ALA A 384 0.49 5.13 26.89
C ALA A 384 -0.91 4.56 26.61
N PRO A 385 -1.21 4.12 25.38
CA PRO A 385 -2.46 3.43 25.09
C PRO A 385 -2.53 2.09 25.82
N ALA A 386 -3.71 1.78 26.36
CA ALA A 386 -3.93 0.50 27.00
C ALA A 386 -3.76 -0.64 25.97
N GLN A 387 -3.12 -1.73 26.40
CA GLN A 387 -2.89 -2.91 25.57
C GLN A 387 -3.35 -4.17 26.29
N ARG A 388 -3.98 -5.07 25.54
CA ARG A 388 -4.43 -6.39 26.01
C ARG A 388 -3.88 -7.43 25.06
N ARG A 389 -3.38 -8.55 25.60
CA ARG A 389 -2.85 -9.65 24.80
C ARG A 389 -3.52 -10.94 25.23
N THR A 390 -3.78 -11.82 24.28
CA THR A 390 -4.19 -13.19 24.57
C THR A 390 -2.99 -14.12 24.55
N HIS A 391 -3.08 -15.23 25.29
CA HIS A 391 -2.09 -16.30 25.23
C HIS A 391 -2.24 -17.10 23.94
N TRP A 392 -1.20 -17.86 23.58
CA TRP A 392 -1.24 -18.79 22.46
C TRP A 392 -2.35 -19.82 22.65
N THR A 393 -3.36 -19.76 21.78
CA THR A 393 -4.50 -20.66 21.77
C THR A 393 -4.36 -21.67 20.64
N PRO A 394 -4.49 -22.99 20.90
CA PRO A 394 -4.41 -24.00 19.85
C PRO A 394 -5.41 -23.75 18.72
N ALA A 395 -5.03 -24.05 17.47
CA ALA A 395 -5.82 -23.76 16.28
C ALA A 395 -7.29 -24.24 16.36
N ALA A 396 -7.51 -25.45 16.90
CA ALA A 396 -8.84 -26.04 17.07
C ALA A 396 -9.75 -25.29 18.06
N ARG A 397 -9.18 -24.43 18.91
CA ARG A 397 -9.89 -23.62 19.92
C ARG A 397 -9.88 -22.14 19.57
N ILE A 398 -9.40 -21.75 18.38
CA ILE A 398 -9.43 -20.36 17.94
C ILE A 398 -10.88 -20.01 17.64
N HIS A 399 -11.54 -19.45 18.64
CA HIS A 399 -12.77 -18.69 18.49
C HIS A 399 -12.37 -17.22 18.65
N PRO A 400 -12.29 -16.44 17.55
CA PRO A 400 -12.15 -15.02 17.64
C PRO A 400 -13.20 -14.48 18.61
N PRO A 401 -12.82 -13.62 19.57
CA PRO A 401 -13.76 -13.12 20.55
C PRO A 401 -14.97 -12.57 19.81
N HIS A 402 -16.17 -13.04 20.19
CA HIS A 402 -17.36 -12.27 19.92
C HIS A 402 -17.12 -10.94 20.64
N HIS A 403 -17.13 -9.83 19.91
CA HIS A 403 -17.41 -8.53 20.54
C HIS A 403 -18.88 -8.54 20.99
N ALA A 404 -19.24 -9.46 21.89
CA ALA A 404 -20.37 -9.27 22.76
C ALA A 404 -19.93 -8.21 23.77
N LEU A 405 -20.76 -7.20 23.93
CA LEU A 405 -20.58 -6.09 24.87
C LEU A 405 -20.68 -6.52 26.34
N ASP A 406 -20.63 -7.82 26.64
CA ASP A 406 -20.98 -8.36 27.95
C ASP A 406 -19.76 -8.99 28.64
N ASP A 407 -19.05 -8.12 29.35
CA ASP A 407 -18.63 -8.27 30.74
C ASP A 407 -17.63 -7.15 31.02
N HIS A 408 -18.13 -5.93 31.24
CA HIS A 408 -17.58 -4.86 32.09
C HIS A 408 -18.18 -3.49 31.71
N PRO A 409 -18.52 -2.64 32.69
CA PRO A 409 -19.42 -1.50 32.49
C PRO A 409 -18.81 -0.48 31.53
N ALA A 410 -19.55 -0.17 30.46
CA ALA A 410 -19.36 1.08 29.75
C ALA A 410 -19.54 2.24 30.76
N PRO A 411 -18.71 3.29 30.75
CA PRO A 411 -19.05 4.51 31.46
C PRO A 411 -20.39 5.00 30.90
N ALA A 412 -21.37 5.17 31.79
CA ALA A 412 -22.72 5.59 31.46
C ALA A 412 -22.69 6.93 30.70
N THR A 413 -22.92 6.89 29.39
CA THR A 413 -23.25 8.08 28.61
C THR A 413 -24.72 7.98 28.21
N ALA A 414 -25.46 8.99 28.63
CA ALA A 414 -26.90 9.13 28.52
C ALA A 414 -27.45 8.83 27.12
N ALA A 415 -28.67 8.29 27.11
CA ALA A 415 -29.47 7.97 25.95
C ALA A 415 -29.48 9.10 24.91
N ALA A 416 -29.10 8.79 23.67
CA ALA A 416 -29.39 9.62 22.52
C ALA A 416 -30.79 9.22 21.99
N PRO A 417 -31.67 10.19 21.67
CA PRO A 417 -33.06 9.93 21.33
C PRO A 417 -33.22 9.31 19.95
N ASP A 418 -34.29 8.52 19.82
CA ASP A 418 -34.84 7.99 18.58
C ASP A 418 -35.00 9.08 17.51
N ALA A 419 -34.38 8.88 16.35
CA ALA A 419 -34.73 9.60 15.12
C ALA A 419 -35.45 8.63 14.18
N ARG A 420 -36.79 8.63 14.27
CA ARG A 420 -37.69 8.08 13.25
C ARG A 420 -37.89 9.11 12.12
N ASP A 421 -38.02 8.57 10.92
CA ASP A 421 -38.63 9.09 9.69
C ASP A 421 -38.12 10.41 9.06
N GLY A 422 -37.79 10.31 7.77
CA GLY A 422 -37.42 11.43 6.91
C GLY A 422 -36.96 10.98 5.53
N THR A 423 -37.89 10.95 4.59
CA THR A 423 -37.77 10.66 3.16
C THR A 423 -36.84 11.62 2.40
N GLY A 424 -35.94 11.09 1.56
CA GLY A 424 -35.22 11.85 0.54
C GLY A 424 -34.28 10.96 -0.31
N PRO A 425 -34.37 10.94 -1.65
CA PRO A 425 -33.38 10.32 -2.51
C PRO A 425 -32.23 11.29 -2.79
N HIS A 426 -31.02 10.78 -2.98
CA HIS A 426 -29.77 11.52 -3.25
C HIS A 426 -29.00 12.03 -2.01
N ALA A 427 -28.37 11.10 -1.29
CA ALA A 427 -27.12 11.36 -0.57
C ALA A 427 -26.07 10.37 -1.08
N THR A 428 -24.92 10.93 -1.44
CA THR A 428 -23.80 10.31 -2.15
C THR A 428 -23.20 9.12 -1.43
N ASP A 429 -22.61 8.23 -2.24
CA ASP A 429 -22.01 6.94 -1.93
C ASP A 429 -20.70 7.06 -1.11
N ALA A 430 -20.72 7.84 -0.03
CA ALA A 430 -19.75 7.74 1.04
C ALA A 430 -20.16 6.55 1.90
N ALA A 431 -19.33 5.51 1.95
CA ALA A 431 -19.47 4.44 2.93
C ALA A 431 -19.76 5.05 4.31
N PRO A 432 -20.76 4.55 5.08
CA PRO A 432 -21.01 5.08 6.41
C PRO A 432 -19.68 5.04 7.19
N PRO A 433 -19.35 6.09 7.96
CA PRO A 433 -18.15 6.06 8.80
C PRO A 433 -18.22 4.79 9.63
N HIS A 434 -17.22 3.92 9.46
CA HIS A 434 -16.99 2.84 10.41
C HIS A 434 -17.09 3.46 11.81
N GLN A 435 -18.01 2.97 12.64
CA GLN A 435 -18.04 3.33 14.06
C GLN A 435 -16.60 3.26 14.57
N ASP A 436 -16.13 4.35 15.19
CA ASP A 436 -14.75 4.54 15.60
C ASP A 436 -14.35 3.37 16.49
N ALA A 437 -13.60 2.41 15.93
CA ALA A 437 -13.16 1.24 16.65
C ALA A 437 -12.31 1.74 17.82
N THR A 438 -12.82 1.56 19.04
CA THR A 438 -12.16 1.96 20.28
C THR A 438 -10.86 1.18 20.51
N TRP A 439 -10.72 0.03 19.85
CA TRP A 439 -9.56 -0.84 19.90
C TRP A 439 -9.15 -1.30 18.48
N PHE A 440 -7.84 -1.35 18.25
CA PHE A 440 -7.21 -2.02 17.11
C PHE A 440 -6.74 -3.41 17.52
N VAL A 441 -7.04 -4.40 16.69
CA VAL A 441 -6.60 -5.78 16.89
C VAL A 441 -5.56 -6.13 15.83
N ASP A 442 -4.43 -6.67 16.27
CA ASP A 442 -3.49 -7.40 15.43
C ASP A 442 -3.49 -8.87 15.84
N SER A 443 -3.52 -9.75 14.84
CA SER A 443 -3.62 -11.21 15.03
C SER A 443 -2.30 -11.89 14.67
N TYR A 444 -1.89 -12.85 15.49
CA TYR A 444 -0.61 -13.54 15.41
C TYR A 444 -0.82 -15.05 15.34
N ARG A 445 0.09 -15.75 14.66
CA ARG A 445 0.10 -17.20 14.47
C ARG A 445 1.48 -17.75 14.75
N THR A 446 1.52 -18.95 15.31
CA THR A 446 2.70 -19.82 15.21
C THR A 446 2.76 -20.37 13.80
N LEU A 447 3.97 -20.56 13.27
CA LEU A 447 4.20 -21.15 11.97
C LEU A 447 5.40 -22.08 12.08
N ASP A 448 5.16 -23.37 11.85
CA ASP A 448 6.19 -24.39 11.87
C ASP A 448 6.91 -24.39 10.51
N ALA A 449 7.76 -23.38 10.26
CA ALA A 449 8.50 -23.23 9.01
C ALA A 449 9.83 -22.51 9.21
N GLY A 450 10.71 -22.61 8.21
CA GLY A 450 11.88 -21.76 8.02
C GLY A 450 12.01 -21.33 6.56
N LEU A 451 12.98 -20.47 6.28
CA LEU A 451 13.33 -20.09 4.90
C LEU A 451 14.47 -20.96 4.35
N ASP A 452 14.39 -21.32 3.08
CA ASP A 452 15.38 -22.17 2.41
C ASP A 452 16.62 -21.38 1.96
N ALA A 453 17.82 -21.97 2.12
CA ALA A 453 19.09 -21.33 1.81
C ALA A 453 19.30 -21.07 0.30
N LEU A 454 18.90 -22.03 -0.54
CA LEU A 454 19.02 -21.91 -1.99
C LEU A 454 18.04 -20.84 -2.50
N ALA A 455 16.82 -20.82 -1.98
CA ALA A 455 15.85 -19.78 -2.30
C ALA A 455 16.34 -18.37 -1.88
N LEU A 456 17.00 -18.24 -0.73
CA LEU A 456 17.61 -16.98 -0.28
C LEU A 456 18.75 -16.51 -1.20
N ALA A 457 19.59 -17.42 -1.69
CA ALA A 457 20.63 -17.09 -2.68
C ALA A 457 20.02 -16.57 -4.00
N ARG A 458 18.96 -17.23 -4.47
CA ARG A 458 18.18 -16.81 -5.65
C ARG A 458 17.52 -15.45 -5.45
N ILE A 459 16.93 -15.19 -4.27
CA ILE A 459 16.39 -13.88 -3.90
C ILE A 459 17.47 -12.80 -3.95
N THR A 460 18.65 -13.05 -3.36
CA THR A 460 19.76 -12.09 -3.39
C THR A 460 20.15 -11.71 -4.81
N ARG A 461 20.27 -12.69 -5.72
CA ARG A 461 20.57 -12.45 -7.14
C ARG A 461 19.43 -11.69 -7.84
N GLY A 462 18.19 -12.13 -7.67
CA GLY A 462 17.02 -11.46 -8.24
C GLY A 462 16.87 -10.01 -7.75
N LEU A 463 17.14 -9.74 -6.46
CA LEU A 463 17.10 -8.38 -5.90
C LEU A 463 18.15 -7.47 -6.52
N ARG A 464 19.37 -7.98 -6.81
CA ARG A 464 20.41 -7.22 -7.53
C ARG A 464 19.95 -6.83 -8.94
N LEU A 465 19.32 -7.74 -9.68
CA LEU A 465 18.79 -7.42 -11.02
C LEU A 465 17.58 -6.46 -10.94
N ALA A 466 16.69 -6.65 -9.96
CA ALA A 466 15.55 -5.78 -9.73
C ALA A 466 15.97 -4.34 -9.38
N THR A 467 17.01 -4.15 -8.57
CA THR A 467 17.51 -2.81 -8.23
C THR A 467 18.18 -2.14 -9.43
N ARG A 468 18.95 -2.88 -10.24
CA ARG A 468 19.51 -2.38 -11.52
C ARG A 468 18.41 -1.94 -12.49
N LEU A 469 17.36 -2.75 -12.65
CA LEU A 469 16.18 -2.41 -13.45
C LEU A 469 15.45 -1.17 -12.94
N ALA A 470 15.31 -1.05 -11.61
CA ALA A 470 14.69 0.11 -10.99
C ALA A 470 15.51 1.39 -11.21
N ALA A 471 16.85 1.29 -11.17
CA ALA A 471 17.78 2.37 -11.45
C ALA A 471 17.69 2.81 -12.92
N LEU A 472 17.74 1.86 -13.86
CA LEU A 472 17.59 2.13 -15.30
C LEU A 472 16.28 2.89 -15.61
N ARG A 473 15.16 2.47 -15.00
CA ARG A 473 13.88 3.19 -15.15
C ARG A 473 13.92 4.58 -14.51
N ALA A 474 14.64 4.75 -13.41
CA ALA A 474 14.72 6.04 -12.72
C ALA A 474 15.54 7.07 -13.52
N GLU A 475 16.54 6.64 -14.28
CA GLU A 475 17.38 7.50 -15.14
C GLU A 475 16.58 8.18 -16.27
N ASP A 476 15.55 7.52 -16.80
CA ASP A 476 14.69 8.08 -17.85
C ASP A 476 13.64 9.08 -17.32
N ARG A 477 13.54 9.24 -16.00
CA ARG A 477 12.66 10.26 -15.40
C ARG A 477 13.38 11.61 -15.43
N PRO A 478 12.66 12.71 -15.74
CA PRO A 478 13.25 14.04 -15.67
C PRO A 478 13.82 14.22 -14.26
N PRO A 479 15.06 14.73 -14.14
CA PRO A 479 15.62 15.06 -12.85
C PRO A 479 14.66 16.07 -12.22
N THR A 480 14.08 15.73 -11.07
CA THR A 480 13.11 16.61 -10.40
C THR A 480 13.76 17.88 -9.81
N ASN A 481 15.06 18.09 -10.06
CA ASN A 481 15.79 19.35 -9.93
C ASN A 481 17.12 19.27 -10.71
N PRO A 482 17.77 20.39 -11.09
CA PRO A 482 19.08 20.41 -11.77
C PRO A 482 20.25 19.77 -10.97
N THR A 483 19.98 19.29 -9.75
CA THR A 483 20.98 18.85 -8.75
C THR A 483 21.10 17.33 -8.62
N GLY A 484 20.47 16.54 -9.50
CA GLY A 484 20.75 15.10 -9.62
C GLY A 484 20.27 14.23 -8.45
N THR A 485 19.45 14.77 -7.54
CA THR A 485 18.83 14.01 -6.45
C THR A 485 17.34 13.77 -6.74
N THR A 486 16.87 12.54 -6.50
CA THR A 486 15.49 12.07 -6.73
C THR A 486 14.43 12.67 -5.79
N ALA A 487 14.72 13.78 -5.13
CA ALA A 487 13.79 14.50 -4.27
C ALA A 487 12.81 15.33 -5.13
N GLN A 488 11.55 15.39 -4.72
CA GLN A 488 10.47 16.12 -5.41
C GLN A 488 10.85 17.59 -5.72
N PRO A 489 10.20 18.20 -6.74
CA PRO A 489 10.08 19.65 -6.75
C PRO A 489 9.30 20.08 -5.50
N TYR A 490 9.90 20.96 -4.73
CA TYR A 490 9.27 21.75 -3.66
C TYR A 490 7.95 22.37 -4.16
N PRO A 491 6.77 22.12 -3.55
CA PRO A 491 5.65 23.03 -3.69
C PRO A 491 5.63 23.94 -2.47
N GLY A 492 6.09 25.18 -2.67
CA GLY A 492 6.10 26.27 -1.71
C GLY A 492 7.46 26.98 -1.71
N PRO A 493 7.56 28.25 -2.13
CA PRO A 493 8.83 28.99 -2.09
C PRO A 493 9.18 29.20 -0.62
N VAL A 494 10.10 28.39 -0.12
CA VAL A 494 10.94 28.85 0.95
C VAL A 494 12.34 28.78 0.38
N ASP A 495 12.92 29.94 0.10
CA ASP A 495 14.34 30.10 -0.19
C ASP A 495 15.12 29.58 1.03
N ILE A 496 15.30 28.26 1.10
CA ILE A 496 16.26 27.64 1.99
C ILE A 496 17.59 27.77 1.28
N GLY A 497 18.24 28.91 1.52
CA GLY A 497 19.59 29.20 1.03
C GLY A 497 20.67 28.49 1.85
N PRO A 498 21.93 28.94 1.74
CA PRO A 498 23.06 28.40 2.50
C PRO A 498 22.95 28.67 4.01
N GLU A 499 22.17 29.68 4.41
CA GLU A 499 21.98 30.05 5.81
C GLU A 499 21.03 29.09 6.54
N PRO A 500 21.40 28.57 7.73
CA PRO A 500 20.53 27.74 8.56
C PRO A 500 19.25 28.49 8.98
N ARG A 501 18.09 27.90 8.70
CA ARG A 501 16.78 28.42 9.10
C ARG A 501 16.04 27.44 9.99
N SER A 502 15.41 27.92 11.06
CA SER A 502 14.69 27.08 12.01
C SER A 502 13.48 26.39 11.35
N VAL A 503 13.28 25.10 11.59
CA VAL A 503 12.14 24.34 11.06
C VAL A 503 10.81 24.92 11.56
N ALA A 504 10.77 25.40 12.80
CA ALA A 504 9.58 26.06 13.36
C ALA A 504 9.21 27.35 12.60
N GLU A 505 10.22 28.13 12.17
CA GLU A 505 10.04 29.32 11.35
C GLU A 505 9.52 28.95 9.94
N LEU A 506 10.15 27.97 9.30
CA LEU A 506 9.78 27.50 7.95
C LEU A 506 8.33 27.00 7.89
N LEU A 507 7.85 26.36 8.96
CA LEU A 507 6.47 25.89 9.06
C LEU A 507 5.45 27.02 9.25
N THR A 508 5.87 28.14 9.83
CA THR A 508 4.99 29.27 10.17
C THR A 508 5.04 30.43 9.18
N ALA A 509 5.97 30.39 8.22
CA ALA A 509 6.04 31.34 7.11
C ALA A 509 4.76 31.27 6.24
N PRO A 510 4.16 32.43 5.88
CA PRO A 510 3.03 32.48 4.96
C PRO A 510 3.43 31.90 3.60
N PRO A 511 2.52 31.23 2.87
CA PRO A 511 2.79 30.83 1.49
C PRO A 511 3.11 32.07 0.65
N ALA A 512 4.10 31.95 -0.23
CA ALA A 512 4.64 33.08 -0.99
C ALA A 512 3.64 33.70 -2.01
N ASP A 513 2.56 32.98 -2.34
CA ASP A 513 1.48 33.48 -3.20
C ASP A 513 0.15 33.43 -2.44
N PRO A 514 -0.41 34.59 -2.01
CA PRO A 514 -1.70 34.67 -1.35
C PRO A 514 -2.90 34.53 -2.33
N SER A 515 -2.65 34.56 -3.64
CA SER A 515 -3.68 34.44 -4.69
C SER A 515 -3.84 33.03 -5.25
N ALA A 516 -2.86 32.16 -5.00
CA ALA A 516 -3.06 30.72 -5.11
C ALA A 516 -4.21 30.35 -4.17
N GLU A 517 -5.31 29.81 -4.70
CA GLU A 517 -6.30 29.12 -3.87
C GLU A 517 -5.53 28.26 -2.87
N PRO A 518 -5.92 28.19 -1.58
CA PRO A 518 -5.30 27.26 -0.66
C PRO A 518 -5.47 25.90 -1.30
N ASP A 519 -4.40 25.40 -1.93
CA ASP A 519 -4.39 24.15 -2.69
C ASP A 519 -5.20 23.20 -1.85
N ARG A 520 -6.40 22.79 -2.32
CA ARG A 520 -7.19 21.76 -1.64
C ARG A 520 -6.16 20.72 -1.29
N PRO A 521 -5.88 20.43 0.00
CA PRO A 521 -4.65 19.78 0.39
C PRO A 521 -4.58 18.49 -0.41
N THR A 522 -3.84 18.54 -1.51
CA THR A 522 -3.66 17.38 -2.34
C THR A 522 -2.89 16.51 -1.38
N THR A 523 -3.38 15.29 -1.19
CA THR A 523 -2.81 14.29 -0.31
C THR A 523 -1.47 13.81 -0.89
N ALA A 524 -0.64 14.76 -1.34
CA ALA A 524 0.69 14.64 -1.87
C ALA A 524 1.54 14.05 -0.74
N THR A 525 1.74 12.77 -0.89
CA THR A 525 2.34 11.86 0.07
C THR A 525 3.81 12.24 0.32
N THR A 526 4.27 12.15 1.57
CA THR A 526 5.69 12.31 1.94
C THR A 526 6.60 11.30 1.25
N ARG A 527 6.04 10.14 0.85
CA ARG A 527 6.67 9.19 -0.08
C ARG A 527 6.07 9.38 -1.45
N ARG A 528 6.90 9.54 -2.50
CA ARG A 528 6.43 9.60 -3.89
C ARG A 528 5.47 8.42 -4.14
N ARG A 529 4.22 8.71 -4.50
CA ARG A 529 3.29 7.66 -4.92
C ARG A 529 3.96 6.93 -6.07
N TYR A 530 4.03 5.60 -6.00
CA TYR A 530 4.60 4.82 -7.08
C TYR A 530 3.85 5.12 -8.38
N GLU A 531 4.52 5.80 -9.31
CA GLU A 531 3.97 6.22 -10.61
C GLU A 531 3.90 5.07 -11.62
N GLY A 532 4.40 3.88 -11.28
CA GLY A 532 4.41 2.76 -12.20
C GLY A 532 5.55 2.79 -13.22
N TRP A 533 5.44 1.89 -14.18
CA TRP A 533 6.13 1.97 -15.46
C TRP A 533 5.53 3.10 -16.31
N HIS A 534 6.33 3.68 -17.20
CA HIS A 534 5.91 4.78 -18.08
C HIS A 534 6.53 4.61 -19.47
N PRO A 535 5.95 5.19 -20.54
CA PRO A 535 6.62 5.27 -21.82
C PRO A 535 8.00 5.93 -21.69
N ALA A 536 8.95 5.54 -22.54
CA ALA A 536 10.26 6.16 -22.57
C ALA A 536 10.14 7.65 -22.93
N ARG A 537 10.85 8.48 -22.16
CA ARG A 537 10.85 9.94 -22.33
C ARG A 537 12.06 10.41 -23.12
N THR A 538 13.19 9.71 -22.99
CA THR A 538 14.43 10.01 -23.70
C THR A 538 14.67 8.96 -24.78
N PRO A 539 14.49 9.29 -26.07
CA PRO A 539 14.79 8.38 -27.17
C PRO A 539 16.25 7.93 -27.13
N GLY A 540 16.49 6.64 -27.35
CA GLY A 540 17.85 6.04 -27.33
C GLY A 540 18.46 5.88 -25.93
N SER A 541 17.72 6.20 -24.86
CA SER A 541 18.16 5.86 -23.49
C SER A 541 18.19 4.35 -23.29
N GLY A 542 18.96 3.87 -22.31
CA GLY A 542 18.97 2.45 -21.95
C GLY A 542 17.57 1.92 -21.59
N TYR A 543 16.74 2.75 -20.95
CA TYR A 543 15.34 2.42 -20.68
C TYR A 543 14.52 2.31 -21.97
N ALA A 544 14.74 3.19 -22.96
CA ALA A 544 14.10 3.09 -24.27
C ALA A 544 14.48 1.79 -25.00
N HIS A 545 15.75 1.38 -24.94
CA HIS A 545 16.20 0.09 -25.50
C HIS A 545 15.54 -1.11 -24.81
N LEU A 546 15.42 -1.08 -23.48
CA LEU A 546 14.69 -2.10 -22.74
C LEU A 546 13.22 -2.16 -23.17
N LEU A 547 12.54 -1.01 -23.27
CA LEU A 547 11.15 -0.98 -23.70
C LEU A 547 10.96 -1.46 -25.14
N ALA A 548 11.91 -1.18 -26.05
CA ALA A 548 11.89 -1.70 -27.40
C ALA A 548 12.03 -3.23 -27.43
N HIS A 549 12.94 -3.79 -26.62
CA HIS A 549 13.07 -5.24 -26.46
C HIS A 549 11.77 -5.86 -25.93
N LEU A 550 11.16 -5.27 -24.89
CA LEU A 550 9.90 -5.74 -24.32
C LEU A 550 8.73 -5.60 -25.31
N ALA A 551 8.71 -4.55 -26.13
CA ALA A 551 7.69 -4.33 -27.15
C ALA A 551 7.67 -5.45 -28.20
N ALA A 552 8.83 -5.99 -28.55
CA ALA A 552 8.97 -7.10 -29.50
C ALA A 552 8.45 -8.44 -28.98
N HIS A 553 8.21 -8.56 -27.67
CA HIS A 553 7.84 -9.79 -26.98
C HIS A 553 6.52 -9.66 -26.19
N LEU A 554 5.67 -8.68 -26.52
CA LEU A 554 4.41 -8.46 -25.80
C LEU A 554 3.43 -9.63 -25.88
N ASP A 555 3.52 -10.42 -26.94
CA ASP A 555 2.67 -11.60 -27.16
C ASP A 555 3.12 -12.83 -26.37
N ASP A 556 4.35 -12.83 -25.85
CA ASP A 556 4.87 -13.95 -25.05
C ASP A 556 4.07 -14.18 -23.77
N ALA A 557 4.18 -15.38 -23.20
CA ALA A 557 3.59 -15.66 -21.88
C ALA A 557 4.41 -15.01 -20.75
N ARG A 558 5.74 -15.03 -20.90
CA ARG A 558 6.73 -14.62 -19.91
C ARG A 558 7.97 -14.06 -20.58
N ILE A 559 8.58 -13.07 -19.97
CA ILE A 559 9.90 -12.53 -20.33
C ILE A 559 10.77 -12.56 -19.08
N ASP A 560 12.01 -13.02 -19.22
CA ASP A 560 13.02 -12.93 -18.18
C ASP A 560 14.08 -11.90 -18.52
N LEU A 561 14.44 -11.06 -17.56
CA LEU A 561 15.51 -10.08 -17.68
C LEU A 561 16.74 -10.57 -16.92
N ASP A 562 17.77 -10.98 -17.65
CA ASP A 562 19.03 -11.41 -17.09
C ASP A 562 20.08 -10.27 -17.05
N GLY A 563 21.25 -10.57 -16.49
CA GLY A 563 22.37 -9.62 -16.44
C GLY A 563 22.79 -9.13 -17.83
N PRO A 564 23.09 -10.03 -18.78
CA PRO A 564 23.49 -9.67 -20.15
C PRO A 564 22.50 -8.75 -20.87
N LEU A 565 21.19 -8.98 -20.76
CA LEU A 565 20.18 -8.12 -21.37
C LEU A 565 20.16 -6.73 -20.73
N LEU A 566 20.26 -6.65 -19.40
CA LEU A 566 20.38 -5.37 -18.70
C LEU A 566 21.67 -4.64 -19.08
N ASP A 567 22.79 -5.35 -19.27
CA ASP A 567 24.06 -4.78 -19.73
C ASP A 567 23.94 -4.22 -21.16
N ALA A 568 23.28 -4.97 -22.07
CA ALA A 568 22.99 -4.52 -23.43
C ALA A 568 22.06 -3.28 -23.46
N CYS A 569 21.21 -3.12 -22.45
CA CYS A 569 20.37 -1.93 -22.25
C CYS A 569 21.09 -0.83 -21.45
N HIS A 570 22.40 -0.93 -21.22
CA HIS A 570 23.19 0.02 -20.45
C HIS A 570 22.67 0.27 -19.03
N ALA A 571 22.04 -0.72 -18.41
CA ALA A 571 21.67 -0.63 -16.99
C ALA A 571 22.94 -0.51 -16.12
N PRO A 572 22.91 0.29 -15.04
CA PRO A 572 24.02 0.39 -14.10
C PRO A 572 24.53 -1.00 -13.68
N PRO A 573 25.85 -1.22 -13.60
CA PRO A 573 26.41 -2.54 -13.30
C PRO A 573 26.03 -3.01 -11.90
N GLU A 574 25.93 -2.06 -10.96
CA GLU A 574 25.49 -2.30 -9.59
C GLU A 574 24.45 -1.26 -9.18
N ALA A 575 23.67 -1.60 -8.15
CA ALA A 575 22.86 -0.59 -7.47
C ALA A 575 23.78 0.45 -6.81
N PRO A 576 23.34 1.71 -6.65
CA PRO A 576 24.08 2.71 -5.90
C PRO A 576 24.59 2.14 -4.56
N GLU A 577 25.88 2.30 -4.28
CA GLU A 577 26.59 1.71 -3.12
C GLU A 577 25.84 1.98 -1.80
N LEU A 578 25.31 3.20 -1.67
CA LEU A 578 24.52 3.64 -0.52
C LEU A 578 23.28 2.78 -0.25
N LEU A 579 22.65 2.25 -1.31
CA LEU A 579 21.48 1.39 -1.21
C LEU A 579 21.86 -0.05 -0.87
N ALA A 580 22.95 -0.55 -1.46
CA ALA A 580 23.48 -1.88 -1.17
C ALA A 580 24.01 -1.98 0.28
N ALA A 581 24.40 -0.85 0.86
CA ALA A 581 24.90 -0.75 2.23
C ALA A 581 23.82 -0.52 3.30
N TRP A 582 22.55 -0.32 2.94
CA TRP A 582 21.47 -0.09 3.90
C TRP A 582 20.57 -1.33 4.04
N PRO A 583 20.15 -1.72 5.27
CA PRO A 583 19.23 -2.84 5.44
C PRO A 583 17.84 -2.51 4.88
N ALA A 584 17.26 -3.45 4.14
CA ALA A 584 15.97 -3.28 3.49
C ALA A 584 15.01 -4.43 3.77
N ASP A 585 13.74 -4.10 4.00
CA ASP A 585 12.64 -5.07 4.12
C ASP A 585 12.05 -5.36 2.73
N CYS A 586 12.18 -6.62 2.29
CA CYS A 586 11.64 -7.12 1.02
C CYS A 586 10.30 -7.82 1.26
N LEU A 587 9.26 -7.45 0.52
CA LEU A 587 7.96 -8.12 0.52
C LEU A 587 7.88 -9.09 -0.67
N LEU A 588 7.80 -10.37 -0.35
CA LEU A 588 7.88 -11.49 -1.30
C LEU A 588 6.64 -12.37 -1.16
N ARG A 589 5.90 -12.61 -2.25
CA ARG A 589 4.87 -13.66 -2.25
C ARG A 589 5.51 -14.97 -2.69
N PRO A 590 5.63 -15.99 -1.82
CA PRO A 590 6.25 -17.26 -2.20
C PRO A 590 5.44 -17.94 -3.30
N LEU A 591 6.16 -18.52 -4.27
CA LEU A 591 5.60 -19.35 -5.33
C LEU A 591 5.90 -20.83 -5.05
N ASP A 592 5.26 -21.70 -5.82
CA ASP A 592 5.61 -23.11 -5.87
C ASP A 592 7.01 -23.31 -6.48
N ALA A 593 7.60 -24.50 -6.26
CA ALA A 593 9.02 -24.75 -6.54
C ALA A 593 9.41 -24.75 -8.02
N GLU A 594 8.46 -24.60 -8.96
CA GLU A 594 8.74 -24.57 -10.40
C GLU A 594 8.91 -23.13 -10.92
N GLY A 595 10.15 -22.74 -11.23
CA GLY A 595 10.47 -21.43 -11.79
C GLY A 595 10.86 -20.39 -10.73
N PRO A 596 10.44 -19.11 -10.87
CA PRO A 596 10.77 -18.07 -9.90
C PRO A 596 10.30 -18.41 -8.48
N VAL A 597 11.13 -18.14 -7.46
CA VAL A 597 10.85 -18.51 -6.07
C VAL A 597 9.79 -17.62 -5.42
N ALA A 598 9.62 -16.40 -5.92
CA ALA A 598 8.68 -15.44 -5.35
C ALA A 598 8.28 -14.33 -6.34
N VAL A 599 7.16 -13.67 -6.05
CA VAL A 599 6.83 -12.35 -6.60
C VAL A 599 7.37 -11.26 -5.68
N LEU A 600 8.18 -10.35 -6.21
CA LEU A 600 8.66 -9.16 -5.51
C LEU A 600 7.59 -8.06 -5.56
N GLU A 601 7.01 -7.71 -4.40
CA GLU A 601 6.07 -6.59 -4.33
C GLU A 601 6.78 -5.26 -4.12
N THR A 602 7.64 -5.19 -3.10
CA THR A 602 8.37 -3.97 -2.73
C THR A 602 9.67 -4.28 -2.01
N VAL A 603 10.68 -3.44 -2.21
CA VAL A 603 11.83 -3.30 -1.31
C VAL A 603 11.72 -1.93 -0.65
N SER A 604 11.67 -1.89 0.68
CA SER A 604 11.57 -0.65 1.47
C SER A 604 12.69 -0.58 2.51
N PRO A 605 13.05 0.61 3.00
CA PRO A 605 14.00 0.73 4.11
C PRO A 605 13.53 -0.07 5.33
N ALA A 606 14.47 -0.70 6.02
CA ALA A 606 14.19 -1.49 7.21
C ALA A 606 13.56 -0.68 8.36
N GLY A 607 12.88 -1.39 9.26
CA GLY A 607 12.36 -0.82 10.52
C GLY A 607 11.04 -0.08 10.38
N VAL A 608 10.41 -0.09 9.20
CA VAL A 608 9.10 0.57 8.96
C VAL A 608 7.96 -0.46 9.01
N LEU A 609 8.13 -1.59 8.34
CA LEU A 609 7.04 -2.53 8.06
C LEU A 609 6.69 -3.44 9.24
N ASP A 610 7.67 -3.73 10.11
CA ASP A 610 7.51 -4.52 11.33
C ASP A 610 7.28 -3.67 12.60
N ALA A 611 7.52 -2.36 12.53
CA ALA A 611 7.55 -1.45 13.67
C ALA A 611 6.35 -1.58 14.62
N ARG A 612 5.12 -1.52 14.09
CA ARG A 612 3.91 -1.57 14.92
C ARG A 612 3.70 -2.91 15.64
N PHE A 613 4.32 -3.98 15.14
CA PHE A 613 4.14 -5.35 15.62
C PHE A 613 5.25 -5.79 16.58
N ALA A 614 6.39 -5.10 16.57
CA ALA A 614 7.61 -5.46 17.29
C ALA A 614 7.35 -5.79 18.77
N GLU A 615 6.60 -4.93 19.49
CA GLU A 615 6.29 -5.14 20.91
C GLU A 615 5.50 -6.42 21.18
N ALA A 616 4.44 -6.64 20.41
CA ALA A 616 3.60 -7.82 20.57
C ALA A 616 4.38 -9.09 20.21
N LEU A 617 5.14 -9.08 19.11
CA LEU A 617 5.99 -10.20 18.70
C LEU A 617 7.03 -10.54 19.77
N HIS A 618 7.66 -9.53 20.36
CA HIS A 618 8.62 -9.74 21.44
C HIS A 618 8.00 -10.43 22.64
N ALA A 619 6.87 -9.91 23.12
CA ALA A 619 6.20 -10.44 24.29
C ALA A 619 5.66 -11.86 24.04
N LEU A 620 5.06 -12.10 22.88
CA LEU A 620 4.53 -13.42 22.50
C LEU A 620 5.64 -14.48 22.35
N HIS A 621 6.85 -14.07 21.99
CA HIS A 621 8.01 -14.94 21.82
C HIS A 621 9.04 -14.82 22.95
N ALA A 622 8.73 -14.17 24.08
CA ALA A 622 9.70 -13.91 25.16
C ALA A 622 10.37 -15.20 25.67
N GLY A 623 9.61 -16.28 25.83
CA GLY A 623 10.13 -17.61 26.20
C GLY A 623 10.96 -18.33 25.12
N ARG A 624 11.11 -17.73 23.93
CA ARG A 624 11.89 -18.24 22.79
C ARG A 624 12.96 -17.24 22.31
N GLY A 625 13.36 -16.30 23.18
CA GLY A 625 14.36 -15.28 22.87
C GLY A 625 13.80 -13.98 22.24
N GLY A 626 12.47 -13.83 22.19
CA GLY A 626 11.80 -12.62 21.70
C GLY A 626 11.89 -12.43 20.18
N TYR A 627 11.62 -11.20 19.72
CA TYR A 627 11.74 -10.79 18.32
C TYR A 627 12.97 -9.87 18.17
N PRO A 628 14.08 -10.32 17.55
CA PRO A 628 15.37 -9.63 17.64
C PRO A 628 15.58 -8.49 16.64
N GLN A 629 14.76 -8.39 15.58
CA GLN A 629 15.00 -7.48 14.46
C GLN A 629 15.14 -5.99 14.85
N PRO A 630 14.29 -5.41 15.74
CA PRO A 630 14.44 -4.01 16.12
C PRO A 630 15.74 -3.72 16.87
N ALA A 631 16.19 -4.65 17.71
CA ALA A 631 17.43 -4.49 18.46
C ALA A 631 18.65 -4.51 17.52
N ALA A 632 18.66 -5.42 16.54
CA ALA A 632 19.73 -5.47 15.54
C ALA A 632 19.76 -4.23 14.65
N TYR A 633 18.59 -3.70 14.26
CA TYR A 633 18.51 -2.47 13.47
C TYR A 633 18.92 -1.21 14.27
N ARG A 634 18.54 -1.12 15.56
CA ARG A 634 19.04 -0.06 16.46
C ARG A 634 20.57 -0.13 16.60
N ALA A 635 21.13 -1.34 16.74
CA ALA A 635 22.58 -1.51 16.80
C ALA A 635 23.27 -1.05 15.50
N PHE A 636 22.66 -1.29 14.34
CA PHE A 636 23.15 -0.79 13.04
C PHE A 636 23.15 0.74 13.00
N LEU A 637 22.03 1.38 13.37
CA LEU A 637 21.95 2.85 13.39
C LEU A 637 23.00 3.45 14.36
N ALA A 638 23.12 2.92 15.57
CA ALA A 638 24.11 3.39 16.55
C ALA A 638 25.57 3.16 16.11
N ALA A 639 25.85 2.07 15.39
CA ALA A 639 27.16 1.83 14.80
C ALA A 639 27.46 2.83 13.67
N LEU A 640 26.45 3.17 12.85
CA LEU A 640 26.59 4.15 11.78
C LEU A 640 26.78 5.58 12.32
N GLU A 641 26.08 5.96 13.38
CA GLU A 641 26.30 7.23 14.07
C GLU A 641 27.76 7.38 14.50
N ARG A 642 28.35 6.34 15.11
CA ARG A 642 29.76 6.31 15.50
C ARG A 642 30.72 6.37 14.32
N ALA A 643 30.41 5.66 13.23
CA ALA A 643 31.30 5.52 12.07
C ALA A 643 31.28 6.72 11.10
N ALA A 644 30.20 7.50 11.10
CA ALA A 644 30.01 8.65 10.22
C ALA A 644 29.92 10.00 10.95
N ASP A 645 30.04 10.01 12.28
CA ASP A 645 29.88 11.21 13.14
C ASP A 645 28.59 11.98 12.85
N VAL A 646 27.48 11.25 12.82
CA VAL A 646 26.14 11.77 12.53
C VAL A 646 25.17 11.35 13.61
N ARG A 647 24.01 12.00 13.70
CA ARG A 647 22.94 11.61 14.64
C ARG A 647 21.64 11.38 13.90
N PHE A 648 20.94 10.30 14.22
CA PHE A 648 19.59 10.04 13.73
C PHE A 648 18.55 10.64 14.68
N VAL A 649 17.56 11.33 14.10
CA VAL A 649 16.46 11.96 14.86
C VAL A 649 15.13 11.42 14.35
N GLU A 650 14.42 10.68 15.18
CA GLU A 650 13.10 10.13 14.84
C GLU A 650 12.03 11.22 14.83
N VAL A 651 11.26 11.31 13.75
CA VAL A 651 10.17 12.28 13.60
C VAL A 651 8.85 11.67 14.09
N LEU A 652 8.36 12.17 15.22
CA LEU A 652 7.10 11.73 15.84
C LEU A 652 5.95 12.67 15.44
N VAL A 653 4.86 12.08 14.92
CA VAL A 653 3.70 12.81 14.41
C VAL A 653 2.41 12.21 14.95
N PRO A 654 1.49 13.04 15.50
CA PRO A 654 0.24 12.55 16.06
C PRO A 654 -0.75 12.08 14.98
N PRO A 655 -1.56 11.04 15.25
CA PRO A 655 -2.60 10.61 14.34
C PRO A 655 -3.80 11.57 14.44
N LEU A 656 -4.03 12.37 13.39
CA LEU A 656 -5.18 13.29 13.29
C LEU A 656 -6.48 12.62 12.81
N ASP A 657 -6.50 11.28 12.74
CA ASP A 657 -7.72 10.54 12.44
C ASP A 657 -7.75 9.20 13.17
N ALA A 658 -8.97 8.75 13.51
CA ALA A 658 -9.20 7.49 14.19
C ALA A 658 -8.88 6.25 13.35
N ARG A 659 -8.60 6.37 12.04
CA ARG A 659 -8.40 5.21 11.15
C ARG A 659 -6.93 4.82 11.12
N ALA A 660 -6.65 3.64 11.67
CA ALA A 660 -5.28 3.12 11.81
C ALA A 660 -4.37 4.05 12.61
N ALA A 661 -4.91 4.74 13.63
CA ALA A 661 -4.18 5.63 14.52
C ALA A 661 -2.95 4.94 15.15
N ASN A 662 -3.02 3.63 15.38
CA ASN A 662 -1.93 2.87 16.01
C ASN A 662 -0.79 2.51 15.04
N ALA A 663 -0.93 2.80 13.74
CA ALA A 663 0.15 2.60 12.76
C ALA A 663 1.32 3.58 12.92
N VAL A 664 1.20 4.54 13.85
CA VAL A 664 2.29 5.43 14.29
C VAL A 664 3.18 4.77 15.34
N ARG A 665 2.76 3.67 15.98
CA ARG A 665 3.58 3.06 17.04
C ARG A 665 4.78 2.31 16.47
N ARG A 666 5.88 2.34 17.21
CA ARG A 666 7.18 1.79 16.81
C ARG A 666 8.06 1.50 18.03
N PRO A 667 9.04 0.58 17.93
CA PRO A 667 10.06 0.44 18.97
C PRO A 667 10.98 1.67 19.00
N VAL A 668 11.73 1.83 20.10
CA VAL A 668 12.79 2.83 20.18
C VAL A 668 13.96 2.38 19.29
N LEU A 669 14.21 3.12 18.21
CA LEU A 669 15.26 2.82 17.22
C LEU A 669 16.43 3.82 17.24
N THR A 670 16.21 5.03 17.75
CA THR A 670 17.18 6.11 17.86
C THR A 670 17.20 6.66 19.28
N ASP A 671 18.30 7.30 19.67
CA ASP A 671 18.43 7.94 21.00
C ASP A 671 17.78 9.33 21.04
N TRP A 672 17.47 9.91 19.87
CA TRP A 672 16.87 11.24 19.72
C TRP A 672 15.58 11.21 18.91
N CYS A 673 14.64 12.07 19.26
CA CYS A 673 13.39 12.26 18.53
C CYS A 673 12.96 13.74 18.49
N THR A 674 12.07 14.10 17.57
CA THR A 674 11.49 15.45 17.44
C THR A 674 10.02 15.38 17.03
N GLY A 675 9.34 16.52 16.99
CA GLY A 675 7.90 16.62 16.77
C GLY A 675 7.15 16.42 18.08
N ASP A 676 6.27 15.43 18.15
CA ASP A 676 5.43 15.20 19.33
C ASP A 676 6.21 14.68 20.54
N ALA A 677 6.22 15.47 21.61
CA ALA A 677 6.90 15.16 22.87
C ALA A 677 6.18 14.11 23.72
N ASN A 678 4.97 13.68 23.34
CA ASN A 678 4.24 12.61 24.02
C ASN A 678 4.79 11.22 23.64
N LEU A 679 5.99 10.91 24.12
CA LEU A 679 6.72 9.68 23.77
C LEU A 679 5.93 8.40 24.07
N ALA A 680 5.17 8.41 25.17
CA ALA A 680 4.35 7.29 25.63
C ALA A 680 3.28 6.84 24.62
N LEU A 681 2.82 7.72 23.73
CA LEU A 681 1.87 7.34 22.66
C LEU A 681 2.51 6.47 21.57
N TYR A 682 3.82 6.64 21.33
CA TYR A 682 4.51 6.03 20.19
C TYR A 682 5.32 4.81 20.58
N TYR A 683 6.04 4.91 21.71
CA TYR A 683 6.93 3.88 22.21
C TYR A 683 6.20 3.04 23.24
N GLY A 684 6.23 1.72 23.02
CA GLY A 684 5.76 0.73 23.99
C GLY A 684 6.86 0.30 24.94
N SER A 685 6.59 -0.73 25.74
CA SER A 685 7.53 -1.33 26.69
C SER A 685 8.63 -2.20 26.03
N TYR A 686 8.72 -2.22 24.70
CA TYR A 686 9.70 -3.01 23.97
C TYR A 686 11.12 -2.48 24.22
N GLY A 687 11.95 -3.30 24.88
CA GLY A 687 13.33 -2.93 25.22
C GLY A 687 13.45 -2.09 26.50
N ASP A 688 12.33 -1.80 27.17
CA ASP A 688 12.27 -0.89 28.30
C ASP A 688 11.71 -1.56 29.54
N GLY A 689 12.63 -1.85 30.46
CA GLY A 689 12.26 -1.92 31.86
C GLY A 689 11.88 -0.56 32.45
N GLU A 690 12.04 0.58 31.74
CA GLU A 690 11.91 1.91 32.38
C GLU A 690 11.95 3.17 31.46
N ALA A 691 11.43 3.16 30.23
CA ALA A 691 11.48 4.38 29.37
C ALA A 691 10.39 5.44 29.63
N CYS A 692 9.54 5.27 30.64
CA CYS A 692 8.60 6.30 31.06
C CYS A 692 8.64 6.40 32.59
N GLY A 693 8.96 7.58 33.11
CA GLY A 693 9.27 7.81 34.51
C GLY A 693 8.25 7.28 35.53
N ALA A 694 8.81 6.76 36.62
CA ALA A 694 8.30 6.63 37.98
C ALA A 694 7.05 5.76 38.31
N ALA A 695 6.32 5.16 37.37
CA ALA A 695 5.10 4.40 37.71
C ALA A 695 5.03 2.93 37.22
N ALA A 696 6.17 2.24 37.09
CA ALA A 696 6.21 0.80 36.75
C ALA A 696 7.14 -0.04 37.65
N ALA A 697 7.31 0.35 38.92
CA ALA A 697 8.22 -0.28 39.88
C ALA A 697 7.77 -1.66 40.44
N ALA A 698 7.08 -2.50 39.66
CA ALA A 698 6.50 -3.76 40.17
C ALA A 698 6.79 -5.02 39.35
N THR A 699 7.75 -5.01 38.41
CA THR A 699 8.21 -6.26 37.76
C THR A 699 9.68 -6.54 38.05
N PRO A 700 10.05 -7.74 38.54
CA PRO A 700 11.44 -8.10 38.79
C PRO A 700 12.24 -8.12 37.49
N ARG A 701 13.36 -7.40 37.48
CA ARG A 701 14.31 -7.31 36.39
C ARG A 701 15.09 -8.64 36.24
N PRO A 702 15.35 -9.14 35.02
CA PRO A 702 16.29 -10.25 34.85
C PRO A 702 17.72 -9.78 35.23
N PRO A 703 18.49 -10.59 35.98
CA PRO A 703 19.83 -10.21 36.42
C PRO A 703 20.79 -10.08 35.22
N GLY A 704 21.47 -8.94 35.09
CA GLY A 704 22.57 -8.72 34.14
C GLY A 704 22.33 -7.74 32.98
N GLY A 705 21.12 -7.22 32.76
CA GLY A 705 20.86 -6.24 31.68
C GLY A 705 21.24 -4.80 32.07
N LYS A 706 22.02 -4.09 31.24
CA LYS A 706 22.19 -2.62 31.33
C LYS A 706 20.84 -1.92 31.14
N ALA A 707 20.57 -0.85 31.90
CA ALA A 707 19.34 -0.08 31.71
C ALA A 707 19.34 0.54 30.30
N PRO A 708 18.21 0.51 29.57
CA PRO A 708 18.11 1.20 28.30
C PRO A 708 18.31 2.70 28.51
N ARG A 709 19.02 3.35 27.58
CA ARG A 709 19.25 4.80 27.62
C ARG A 709 17.93 5.54 27.35
N PRO A 710 17.62 6.62 28.09
CA PRO A 710 16.43 7.42 27.85
C PRO A 710 16.45 8.07 26.46
N VAL A 711 15.28 8.15 25.82
CA VAL A 711 15.12 8.86 24.53
C VAL A 711 15.05 10.36 24.79
N HIS A 712 15.86 11.13 24.08
CA HIS A 712 15.92 12.58 24.20
C HIS A 712 15.01 13.27 23.17
N HIS A 713 14.18 14.21 23.62
CA HIS A 713 13.34 15.02 22.72
C HIS A 713 14.07 16.30 22.30
N LEU A 714 14.02 16.61 21.01
CA LEU A 714 14.54 17.82 20.39
C LEU A 714 13.36 18.71 19.97
N PRO A 715 13.25 19.92 20.55
CA PRO A 715 12.37 20.96 20.05
C PRO A 715 12.60 21.29 18.58
N LEU A 716 11.52 21.59 17.85
CA LEU A 716 11.59 21.93 16.42
C LEU A 716 12.31 23.24 16.14
N ASP A 717 12.37 24.15 17.11
CA ASP A 717 13.06 25.44 16.94
C ASP A 717 14.59 25.30 16.92
N ARG A 718 15.12 24.28 17.60
CA ARG A 718 16.55 23.92 17.60
C ARG A 718 17.02 23.19 16.35
N LEU A 719 16.09 22.66 15.56
CA LEU A 719 16.39 22.03 14.28
C LEU A 719 16.41 23.11 13.21
N THR A 720 17.52 23.18 12.47
CA THR A 720 17.66 24.08 11.31
C THR A 720 17.79 23.29 10.02
N LEU A 721 17.36 23.91 8.92
CA LEU A 721 17.56 23.43 7.56
C LEU A 721 18.35 24.48 6.77
N ARG A 722 19.32 24.03 5.98
CA ARG A 722 20.00 24.82 4.95
C ARG A 722 20.18 24.01 3.68
N SER A 723 20.46 24.68 2.57
CA SER A 723 20.81 24.05 1.30
C SER A 723 22.27 24.32 0.96
N ASP A 724 23.03 23.30 0.58
CA ASP A 724 24.37 23.47 0.00
C ASP A 724 24.35 23.59 -1.54
N GLY A 725 23.16 23.76 -2.12
CA GLY A 725 22.93 23.77 -3.56
C GLY A 725 22.81 22.37 -4.19
N ARG A 726 23.15 21.28 -3.48
CA ARG A 726 22.96 19.89 -3.93
C ARG A 726 21.88 19.15 -3.14
N GLN A 727 21.83 19.38 -1.83
CA GLN A 727 20.93 18.71 -0.90
C GLN A 727 20.51 19.64 0.24
N LEU A 728 19.44 19.27 0.93
CA LEU A 728 19.10 19.87 2.21
C LEU A 728 19.88 19.18 3.33
N ILE A 729 20.38 19.99 4.25
CA ILE A 729 21.11 19.55 5.43
C ILE A 729 20.30 19.98 6.65
N ALA A 730 20.01 19.01 7.51
CA ALA A 730 19.42 19.25 8.82
C ALA A 730 20.53 19.33 9.87
N GLU A 731 20.45 20.30 10.76
CA GLU A 731 21.43 20.54 11.81
C GLU A 731 20.76 20.76 13.16
N VAL A 732 21.49 20.39 14.22
CA VAL A 732 21.17 20.70 15.62
C VAL A 732 22.43 21.30 16.23
N ASP A 733 22.35 22.55 16.66
CA ASP A 733 23.48 23.32 17.20
C ASP A 733 24.72 23.27 16.27
N GLY A 734 24.51 23.29 14.96
CA GLY A 734 25.57 23.23 13.93
C GLY A 734 26.09 21.83 13.61
N ALA A 735 25.66 20.78 14.33
CA ALA A 735 25.99 19.39 14.01
C ALA A 735 24.97 18.78 13.05
N ARG A 736 25.44 18.08 12.00
CA ARG A 736 24.56 17.42 11.03
C ARG A 736 23.74 16.30 11.68
N VAL A 737 22.45 16.27 11.36
CA VAL A 737 21.54 15.21 11.76
C VAL A 737 20.81 14.61 10.55
N PHE A 738 20.38 13.36 10.69
CA PHE A 738 19.55 12.66 9.72
C PHE A 738 18.16 12.39 10.31
N PRO A 739 17.14 13.11 9.86
CA PRO A 739 15.76 12.79 10.23
C PRO A 739 15.36 11.41 9.69
N VAL A 740 14.66 10.62 10.51
CA VAL A 740 14.09 9.31 10.13
C VAL A 740 12.63 9.21 10.53
N HIS A 741 11.86 8.37 9.83
CA HIS A 741 10.44 8.17 10.12
C HIS A 741 10.04 6.69 9.93
N HIS A 742 9.98 5.95 11.03
CA HIS A 742 9.71 4.51 11.08
C HIS A 742 8.22 4.20 11.31
N ALA A 743 7.35 4.83 10.51
CA ALA A 743 5.92 4.54 10.49
C ALA A 743 5.38 4.37 9.06
N THR A 744 4.28 3.64 8.94
CA THR A 744 3.68 3.30 7.63
C THR A 744 2.65 4.32 7.15
N ARG A 745 2.14 5.19 8.04
CA ARG A 745 1.04 6.11 7.74
C ARG A 745 1.61 7.49 7.41
N ASN A 746 1.13 8.08 6.31
CA ASN A 746 1.46 9.46 5.98
C ASN A 746 0.85 10.42 7.02
N PRO A 747 1.59 11.41 7.52
CA PRO A 747 1.06 12.50 8.32
C PRO A 747 -0.12 13.24 7.65
N ALA A 748 -1.06 13.74 8.44
CA ALA A 748 -2.10 14.66 7.98
C ALA A 748 -1.62 16.12 8.08
N PRO A 749 -2.17 17.07 7.29
CA PRO A 749 -1.76 18.45 7.38
C PRO A 749 -1.94 19.10 8.74
N PRO A 750 -0.99 19.95 9.20
CA PRO A 750 0.25 20.42 8.55
C PRO A 750 1.48 19.54 8.85
N TYR A 751 1.33 18.39 9.52
CA TYR A 751 2.46 17.49 9.81
C TYR A 751 3.01 16.80 8.55
N ASP A 752 2.21 16.75 7.48
CA ASP A 752 2.67 16.37 6.15
C ASP A 752 3.79 17.31 5.66
N ARG A 753 3.67 18.62 5.90
CA ARG A 753 4.69 19.63 5.56
C ARG A 753 5.94 19.45 6.41
N LEU A 754 5.79 19.28 7.73
CA LEU A 754 6.91 18.99 8.65
C LEU A 754 7.69 17.77 8.17
N THR A 755 6.98 16.67 7.90
CA THR A 755 7.62 15.42 7.50
C THR A 755 8.22 15.54 6.10
N ARG A 756 7.59 16.24 5.16
CA ARG A 756 8.19 16.53 3.85
C ARG A 756 9.50 17.31 3.98
N LEU A 757 9.52 18.38 4.78
CA LEU A 757 10.71 19.21 5.01
C LEU A 757 11.86 18.40 5.64
N LEU A 758 11.59 17.69 6.73
CA LEU A 758 12.62 16.92 7.43
C LEU A 758 13.08 15.71 6.63
N MET A 759 12.16 14.98 5.97
CA MET A 759 12.53 13.82 5.17
C MET A 759 13.32 14.21 3.92
N ALA A 760 13.24 15.45 3.43
CA ALA A 760 14.09 15.92 2.35
C ALA A 760 15.58 16.01 2.73
N ALA A 761 15.88 16.17 4.03
CA ALA A 761 17.23 16.11 4.59
C ALA A 761 17.60 14.74 5.20
N ALA A 762 16.73 13.72 5.04
CA ALA A 762 17.00 12.37 5.53
C ALA A 762 18.15 11.69 4.79
N HIS A 763 18.61 10.57 5.34
CA HIS A 763 19.60 9.73 4.68
C HIS A 763 19.06 9.22 3.33
N PRO A 764 19.79 9.33 2.20
CA PRO A 764 19.20 9.02 0.89
C PRO A 764 18.72 7.56 0.76
N ALA A 765 19.37 6.62 1.46
CA ALA A 765 18.91 5.23 1.48
C ALA A 765 17.53 5.03 2.13
N THR A 766 17.12 5.89 3.06
CA THR A 766 15.80 5.78 3.73
C THR A 766 14.66 6.35 2.86
N GLN A 767 14.99 6.94 1.72
CA GLN A 767 14.00 7.42 0.74
C GLN A 767 13.78 6.42 -0.40
N HIS A 768 14.66 5.43 -0.54
CA HIS A 768 14.63 4.53 -1.68
C HIS A 768 13.63 3.39 -1.49
N VAL A 769 12.69 3.27 -2.44
CA VAL A 769 11.72 2.17 -2.50
C VAL A 769 11.76 1.58 -3.89
N VAL A 770 11.99 0.27 -3.98
CA VAL A 770 11.88 -0.46 -5.24
C VAL A 770 10.49 -1.05 -5.36
N GLN A 771 9.79 -0.68 -6.41
CA GLN A 771 8.54 -1.31 -6.84
C GLN A 771 8.54 -1.41 -8.36
N LEU A 772 8.23 -2.59 -8.88
CA LEU A 772 8.36 -2.92 -10.30
C LEU A 772 7.08 -3.52 -10.92
N GLY A 773 5.97 -3.57 -10.16
CA GLY A 773 4.68 -4.02 -10.72
C GLY A 773 4.08 -3.01 -11.71
N GLY A 774 3.19 -3.49 -12.57
CA GLY A 774 2.39 -2.63 -13.46
C GLY A 774 3.09 -2.28 -14.79
N LEU A 775 3.77 -3.24 -15.40
CA LEU A 775 4.45 -3.10 -16.72
C LEU A 775 3.55 -2.47 -17.80
N ILE A 776 2.24 -2.74 -17.77
CA ILE A 776 1.25 -2.21 -18.71
C ILE A 776 1.18 -0.67 -18.77
N GLY A 777 1.74 0.02 -17.78
CA GLY A 777 1.92 1.47 -17.79
C GLY A 777 2.96 1.96 -18.81
N ALA A 778 3.95 1.14 -19.17
CA ALA A 778 4.91 1.47 -20.22
C ALA A 778 4.34 1.39 -21.64
N PHE A 779 3.25 0.63 -21.83
CA PHE A 779 2.62 0.38 -23.12
C PHE A 779 1.14 0.80 -23.11
N PRO A 780 0.84 2.10 -23.27
CA PRO A 780 -0.53 2.63 -23.21
C PRO A 780 -1.48 2.02 -24.25
N THR A 781 -0.96 1.64 -25.41
CA THR A 781 -1.72 1.07 -26.54
C THR A 781 -1.84 -0.45 -26.50
N ALA A 782 -1.00 -1.14 -25.72
CA ALA A 782 -1.00 -2.59 -25.69
C ALA A 782 -2.26 -3.14 -24.98
N GLY A 783 -2.89 -4.16 -25.56
CA GLY A 783 -4.02 -4.86 -24.94
C GLY A 783 -3.62 -5.79 -23.78
N ARG A 784 -2.36 -6.25 -23.79
CA ARG A 784 -1.78 -7.20 -22.84
C ARG A 784 -0.29 -6.96 -22.68
N VAL A 785 0.26 -7.30 -21.53
CA VAL A 785 1.72 -7.44 -21.29
C VAL A 785 2.03 -8.78 -20.61
N PRO A 786 3.19 -9.39 -20.92
CA PRO A 786 3.60 -10.66 -20.34
C PRO A 786 3.97 -10.55 -18.87
N ARG A 787 4.12 -11.71 -18.21
CA ARG A 787 4.75 -11.79 -16.90
C ARG A 787 6.24 -11.47 -17.03
N LEU A 788 6.75 -10.56 -16.20
CA LEU A 788 8.15 -10.16 -16.19
C LEU A 788 8.87 -10.74 -14.96
N SER A 789 9.95 -11.48 -15.20
CA SER A 789 10.88 -11.94 -14.17
C SER A 789 12.28 -11.36 -14.34
N VAL A 790 13.09 -11.48 -13.29
CA VAL A 790 14.52 -11.14 -13.32
C VAL A 790 15.36 -12.36 -12.95
N GLY A 791 16.30 -12.74 -13.81
CA GLY A 791 17.23 -13.86 -13.65
C GLY A 791 16.58 -15.23 -13.41
N GLY A 792 15.33 -15.42 -13.83
CA GLY A 792 14.52 -16.61 -13.56
C GLY A 792 14.15 -16.80 -12.09
N ASP A 793 14.50 -15.84 -11.23
CA ASP A 793 14.46 -15.99 -9.77
C ASP A 793 13.25 -15.27 -9.16
N LEU A 794 12.96 -14.03 -9.58
CA LEU A 794 11.87 -13.23 -9.02
C LEU A 794 10.93 -12.71 -10.12
N VAL A 795 9.62 -12.83 -9.90
CA VAL A 795 8.62 -12.12 -10.71
C VAL A 795 8.53 -10.69 -10.21
N VAL A 796 8.77 -9.71 -11.08
CA VAL A 796 8.75 -8.28 -10.74
C VAL A 796 7.51 -7.55 -11.25
N SER A 797 6.87 -8.06 -12.31
CA SER A 797 5.54 -7.62 -12.74
C SER A 797 4.72 -8.82 -13.22
N PRO A 798 3.56 -9.12 -12.61
CA PRO A 798 2.64 -10.12 -13.15
C PRO A 798 2.11 -9.72 -14.53
N ALA A 799 1.62 -10.70 -15.30
CA ALA A 799 0.92 -10.44 -16.56
C ALA A 799 -0.31 -9.57 -16.33
N ALA A 800 -0.59 -8.66 -17.26
CA ALA A 800 -1.71 -7.73 -17.15
C ALA A 800 -2.39 -7.49 -18.50
N TRP A 801 -3.69 -7.19 -18.43
CA TRP A 801 -4.55 -6.91 -19.56
C TRP A 801 -5.24 -5.56 -19.37
N ARG A 802 -5.41 -4.85 -20.50
CA ARG A 802 -6.20 -3.64 -20.59
C ARG A 802 -7.55 -4.01 -21.19
N VAL A 803 -8.60 -3.84 -20.39
CA VAL A 803 -9.99 -4.14 -20.76
C VAL A 803 -10.72 -2.82 -20.98
N PRO A 804 -11.00 -2.44 -22.24
CA PRO A 804 -11.83 -1.27 -22.54
C PRO A 804 -13.20 -1.41 -21.89
N VAL A 805 -13.73 -0.31 -21.36
CA VAL A 805 -15.08 -0.31 -20.76
C VAL A 805 -16.16 -0.64 -21.80
N ALA A 806 -15.92 -0.33 -23.07
CA ALA A 806 -16.81 -0.68 -24.19
C ALA A 806 -16.90 -2.20 -24.46
N GLU A 807 -15.95 -3.00 -23.99
CA GLU A 807 -16.01 -4.47 -24.10
C GLU A 807 -16.72 -5.14 -22.91
N LEU A 808 -17.11 -4.34 -21.91
CA LEU A 808 -18.01 -4.78 -20.86
C LEU A 808 -19.47 -4.62 -21.31
N TRP A 809 -20.41 -4.86 -20.40
CA TRP A 809 -21.83 -4.69 -20.66
C TRP A 809 -22.29 -3.24 -20.54
N GLU A 810 -23.42 -2.93 -21.18
CA GLU A 810 -24.08 -1.63 -21.06
C GLU A 810 -24.64 -1.36 -19.65
N PRO A 811 -24.68 -0.09 -19.20
CA PRO A 811 -25.35 0.27 -17.96
C PRO A 811 -26.80 -0.22 -17.94
N GLY A 812 -27.20 -0.89 -16.85
CA GLY A 812 -28.56 -1.42 -16.71
C GLY A 812 -28.81 -2.79 -17.38
N ALA A 813 -27.81 -3.39 -18.04
CA ALA A 813 -27.93 -4.76 -18.59
C ALA A 813 -28.45 -5.77 -17.56
N ARG A 814 -29.16 -6.82 -18.02
CA ARG A 814 -29.63 -7.89 -17.13
C ARG A 814 -28.46 -8.73 -16.67
N GLU A 815 -28.58 -9.35 -15.50
CA GLU A 815 -27.49 -10.11 -14.90
C GLU A 815 -26.96 -11.25 -15.79
N ALA A 816 -27.86 -11.95 -16.51
CA ALA A 816 -27.48 -12.97 -17.48
C ALA A 816 -26.63 -12.40 -18.63
N ASP A 817 -26.99 -11.23 -19.16
CA ASP A 817 -26.24 -10.57 -20.24
C ASP A 817 -24.83 -10.16 -19.75
N LYS A 818 -24.71 -9.74 -18.49
CA LYS A 818 -23.42 -9.44 -17.86
C LYS A 818 -22.54 -10.68 -17.72
N VAL A 819 -23.12 -11.81 -17.32
CA VAL A 819 -22.42 -13.09 -17.23
C VAL A 819 -21.91 -13.52 -18.60
N THR A 820 -22.78 -13.46 -19.61
CA THR A 820 -22.42 -13.77 -21.00
C THR A 820 -21.31 -12.88 -21.51
N SER A 821 -21.44 -11.56 -21.35
CA SER A 821 -20.41 -10.58 -21.77
C SER A 821 -19.07 -10.84 -21.10
N LEU A 822 -19.06 -11.09 -19.78
CA LEU A 822 -17.84 -11.38 -19.04
C LEU A 822 -17.22 -12.72 -19.45
N ALA A 823 -18.03 -13.73 -19.73
CA ALA A 823 -17.56 -15.04 -20.16
C ALA A 823 -16.92 -14.98 -21.56
N VAL A 824 -17.56 -14.28 -22.50
CA VAL A 824 -17.02 -14.02 -23.84
C VAL A 824 -15.72 -13.23 -23.73
N LEU A 825 -15.70 -12.15 -22.95
CA LEU A 825 -14.49 -11.36 -22.72
C LEU A 825 -13.34 -12.21 -22.19
N ARG A 826 -13.60 -13.06 -21.18
CA ARG A 826 -12.59 -13.95 -20.59
C ARG A 826 -12.01 -14.89 -21.64
N ARG A 827 -12.84 -15.49 -22.49
CA ARG A 827 -12.41 -16.39 -23.57
C ARG A 827 -11.61 -15.64 -24.64
N THR A 828 -12.14 -14.53 -25.15
CA THR A 828 -11.52 -13.75 -26.23
C THR A 828 -10.19 -13.12 -25.83
N ARG A 829 -10.07 -12.64 -24.59
CA ARG A 829 -8.85 -12.01 -24.06
C ARG A 829 -7.94 -12.98 -23.30
N GLN A 830 -8.31 -14.26 -23.21
CA GLN A 830 -7.62 -15.30 -22.44
C GLN A 830 -7.31 -14.86 -20.99
N LEU A 831 -8.28 -14.20 -20.33
CA LEU A 831 -8.09 -13.73 -18.96
C LEU A 831 -8.08 -14.93 -18.00
N PRO A 832 -7.15 -14.97 -17.01
CA PRO A 832 -7.19 -15.99 -15.98
C PRO A 832 -8.45 -15.81 -15.12
N ARG A 833 -8.93 -16.91 -14.52
CA ARG A 833 -10.10 -16.86 -13.65
C ARG A 833 -9.90 -15.91 -12.45
N PHE A 834 -8.73 -15.96 -11.82
CA PHE A 834 -8.43 -15.16 -10.62
C PHE A 834 -7.50 -14.01 -10.96
N CYS A 835 -7.95 -12.79 -10.68
CA CYS A 835 -7.23 -11.57 -11.03
C CYS A 835 -7.30 -10.53 -9.91
N PHE A 836 -6.47 -9.49 -10.06
CA PHE A 836 -6.62 -8.21 -9.40
C PHE A 836 -7.05 -7.15 -10.42
N ALA A 837 -8.24 -6.58 -10.25
CA ALA A 837 -8.76 -5.50 -11.09
C ALA A 837 -8.46 -4.12 -10.48
N ARG A 838 -8.17 -3.13 -11.33
CA ARG A 838 -7.86 -1.74 -10.97
C ARG A 838 -8.51 -0.77 -11.96
N PRO A 839 -8.94 0.43 -11.53
CA PRO A 839 -9.49 1.46 -12.43
C PRO A 839 -8.42 2.17 -13.28
N ALA A 840 -7.14 2.08 -12.91
CA ALA A 840 -6.02 2.66 -13.64
C ALA A 840 -4.70 2.00 -13.23
N PRO A 841 -3.61 2.12 -14.02
CA PRO A 841 -2.26 1.79 -13.57
C PRO A 841 -1.94 2.48 -12.23
N GLY A 842 -1.39 1.75 -11.26
CA GLY A 842 -1.05 2.29 -9.92
C GLY A 842 -2.23 2.52 -8.97
N ALA A 843 -3.48 2.26 -9.40
CA ALA A 843 -4.62 2.25 -8.49
C ALA A 843 -4.65 1.00 -7.60
N LYS A 844 -5.44 1.04 -6.52
CA LYS A 844 -5.52 -0.05 -5.53
C LYS A 844 -6.14 -1.31 -6.17
N PRO A 845 -5.47 -2.48 -6.08
CA PRO A 845 -6.01 -3.72 -6.64
C PRO A 845 -7.22 -4.21 -5.85
N VAL A 846 -8.18 -4.80 -6.55
CA VAL A 846 -9.33 -5.51 -5.97
C VAL A 846 -9.33 -6.95 -6.50
N PRO A 847 -9.29 -7.97 -5.62
CA PRO A 847 -9.35 -9.37 -6.06
C PRO A 847 -10.72 -9.67 -6.69
N VAL A 848 -10.70 -10.36 -7.82
CA VAL A 848 -11.88 -10.79 -8.58
C VAL A 848 -11.76 -12.25 -9.02
N ASP A 849 -12.89 -12.97 -8.96
CA ASP A 849 -13.06 -14.29 -9.58
C ASP A 849 -13.97 -14.06 -10.80
N LEU A 850 -13.39 -14.07 -12.00
CA LEU A 850 -14.09 -13.80 -13.26
C LEU A 850 -15.12 -14.88 -13.64
N ALA A 851 -15.25 -15.93 -12.83
CA ALA A 851 -16.30 -16.93 -12.92
C ALA A 851 -17.33 -16.85 -11.78
N ALA A 852 -17.38 -15.73 -11.03
CA ALA A 852 -18.30 -15.56 -9.90
C ALA A 852 -19.21 -14.33 -10.05
N LEU A 853 -20.50 -14.49 -9.74
CA LEU A 853 -21.49 -13.40 -9.80
C LEU A 853 -21.17 -12.16 -8.94
N PRO A 854 -20.51 -12.25 -7.76
CA PRO A 854 -20.12 -11.06 -7.00
C PRO A 854 -19.15 -10.13 -7.75
N THR A 855 -18.38 -10.66 -8.70
CA THR A 855 -17.42 -9.88 -9.50
C THR A 855 -18.10 -8.84 -10.37
N LEU A 856 -19.32 -9.10 -10.87
CA LEU A 856 -20.07 -8.14 -11.69
C LEU A 856 -20.22 -6.78 -10.98
N HIS A 857 -20.62 -6.82 -9.70
CA HIS A 857 -20.77 -5.61 -8.90
C HIS A 857 -19.43 -4.92 -8.59
N VAL A 858 -18.34 -5.69 -8.46
CA VAL A 858 -16.99 -5.14 -8.28
C VAL A 858 -16.56 -4.38 -9.53
N LEU A 859 -16.74 -4.96 -10.72
CA LEU A 859 -16.37 -4.34 -11.98
C LEU A 859 -17.21 -3.08 -12.27
N GLU A 860 -18.52 -3.09 -11.97
CA GLU A 860 -19.37 -1.90 -12.06
C GLU A 860 -18.88 -0.76 -11.17
N ARG A 861 -18.46 -1.07 -9.94
CA ARG A 861 -17.91 -0.06 -9.02
C ARG A 861 -16.55 0.48 -9.48
N LEU A 862 -15.72 -0.35 -10.09
CA LEU A 862 -14.44 0.09 -10.64
C LEU A 862 -14.64 0.95 -11.88
N ARG A 863 -15.59 0.59 -12.75
CA ARG A 863 -16.01 1.41 -13.91
C ARG A 863 -16.53 2.77 -13.47
N ALA A 864 -17.37 2.83 -12.44
CA ALA A 864 -17.87 4.10 -11.91
C ALA A 864 -16.75 5.03 -11.39
N ALA A 865 -15.61 4.47 -10.97
CA ALA A 865 -14.45 5.24 -10.53
C ALA A 865 -13.50 5.65 -11.67
N ALA A 866 -13.72 5.14 -12.89
CA ALA A 866 -12.93 5.44 -14.10
C ALA A 866 -13.84 5.39 -15.34
N PRO A 867 -14.77 6.36 -15.50
CA PRO A 867 -15.79 6.32 -16.56
C PRO A 867 -15.21 6.35 -17.97
N ASP A 868 -14.11 7.09 -18.18
CA ASP A 868 -13.50 7.32 -19.50
C ASP A 868 -12.24 6.46 -19.74
N GLY A 869 -11.93 5.53 -18.82
CA GLY A 869 -10.70 4.73 -18.84
C GLY A 869 -10.93 3.25 -19.16
N ALA A 870 -9.85 2.52 -19.38
CA ALA A 870 -9.85 1.06 -19.42
C ALA A 870 -9.57 0.48 -18.02
N LEU A 871 -10.21 -0.64 -17.69
CA LEU A 871 -9.85 -1.40 -16.49
C LEU A 871 -8.54 -2.14 -16.72
N ILE A 872 -7.70 -2.17 -15.70
CA ILE A 872 -6.48 -2.99 -15.70
C ILE A 872 -6.76 -4.26 -14.89
N VAL A 873 -6.55 -5.41 -15.51
CA VAL A 873 -6.69 -6.73 -14.90
C VAL A 873 -5.29 -7.34 -14.82
N GLU A 874 -4.84 -7.70 -13.62
CA GLU A 874 -3.54 -8.31 -13.36
C GLU A 874 -3.75 -9.74 -12.87
N GLU A 875 -2.96 -10.71 -13.33
CA GLU A 875 -3.10 -12.10 -12.87
C GLU A 875 -2.93 -12.22 -11.34
N ALA A 876 -3.70 -13.11 -10.70
CA ALA A 876 -3.48 -13.46 -9.30
C ALA A 876 -2.35 -14.49 -9.19
N LEU A 877 -1.20 -14.07 -8.66
CA LEU A 877 0.00 -14.89 -8.55
C LEU A 877 0.57 -14.87 -7.10
N PRO A 878 0.56 -16.01 -6.36
CA PRO A 878 -0.01 -17.30 -6.75
C PRO A 878 -1.55 -17.27 -6.85
N ALA A 879 -2.09 -18.16 -7.67
CA ALA A 879 -3.54 -18.36 -7.75
C ALA A 879 -4.09 -18.98 -6.44
N PRO A 880 -5.37 -18.77 -6.10
CA PRO A 880 -6.03 -19.46 -4.99
C PRO A 880 -5.75 -20.97 -5.00
N GLY A 881 -5.33 -21.50 -3.84
CA GLY A 881 -4.98 -22.91 -3.68
C GLY A 881 -3.51 -23.27 -3.91
N ARG A 882 -2.74 -22.40 -4.59
CA ARG A 882 -1.33 -22.66 -4.96
C ARG A 882 -0.31 -22.16 -3.93
N SER A 883 -0.73 -21.47 -2.88
CA SER A 883 0.18 -21.03 -1.82
C SER A 883 0.78 -22.21 -1.05
N PRO A 884 2.09 -22.18 -0.71
CA PRO A 884 2.75 -23.24 0.06
C PRO A 884 2.35 -23.24 1.55
N VAL A 885 1.77 -22.16 2.06
CA VAL A 885 1.36 -22.06 3.48
C VAL A 885 -0.04 -22.66 3.67
N ARG A 886 -0.17 -23.54 4.69
CA ARG A 886 -1.41 -24.21 5.08
C ARG A 886 -1.89 -23.71 6.44
N ASP A 887 -3.20 -23.57 6.64
CA ASP A 887 -3.76 -23.09 7.90
C ASP A 887 -4.53 -24.18 8.65
N ALA A 888 -4.10 -24.50 9.88
CA ALA A 888 -4.76 -25.49 10.74
C ALA A 888 -6.17 -25.07 11.19
N VAL A 889 -6.49 -23.78 11.28
CA VAL A 889 -7.87 -23.29 11.57
C VAL A 889 -8.85 -23.72 10.48
N HIS A 890 -8.35 -23.84 9.25
CA HIS A 890 -9.13 -24.20 8.07
C HIS A 890 -8.83 -25.63 7.60
N GLY A 891 -8.60 -26.55 8.54
CA GLY A 891 -8.37 -27.96 8.23
C GLY A 891 -7.11 -28.26 7.41
N GLY A 892 -6.14 -27.33 7.39
CA GLY A 892 -4.93 -27.44 6.57
C GLY A 892 -5.08 -26.89 5.15
N ALA A 893 -6.10 -26.08 4.86
CA ALA A 893 -6.29 -25.49 3.55
C ALA A 893 -5.18 -24.47 3.19
N PRO A 894 -4.81 -24.33 1.89
CA PRO A 894 -3.96 -23.26 1.38
C PRO A 894 -4.47 -21.87 1.72
N VAL A 895 -3.60 -21.04 2.28
CA VAL A 895 -3.86 -19.62 2.55
C VAL A 895 -2.81 -18.77 1.85
N ALA A 896 -3.20 -17.63 1.27
CA ALA A 896 -2.24 -16.72 0.67
C ALA A 896 -1.23 -16.23 1.73
N ALA A 897 0.04 -16.15 1.35
CA ALA A 897 1.12 -15.75 2.24
C ALA A 897 2.02 -14.71 1.57
N GLN A 898 2.68 -13.91 2.39
CA GLN A 898 3.71 -12.97 1.98
C GLN A 898 4.81 -12.96 3.05
N VAL A 899 6.06 -13.15 2.63
CA VAL A 899 7.25 -13.06 3.48
C VAL A 899 7.77 -11.63 3.46
N GLN A 900 7.97 -11.05 4.63
CA GLN A 900 8.78 -9.87 4.86
C GLN A 900 10.16 -10.35 5.32
N LEU A 901 11.15 -10.21 4.44
CA LEU A 901 12.54 -10.63 4.63
C LEU A 901 13.44 -9.41 4.69
N ARG A 902 14.23 -9.27 5.76
CA ARG A 902 15.25 -8.22 5.84
C ARG A 902 16.53 -8.66 5.16
N MET A 903 17.02 -7.82 4.24
CA MET A 903 18.23 -8.05 3.45
C MET A 903 19.29 -6.97 3.74
N PRO A 904 20.59 -7.32 3.76
CA PRO A 904 21.12 -8.70 3.82
C PRO A 904 20.68 -9.40 5.12
N TYR A 905 20.40 -10.70 5.07
CA TYR A 905 19.90 -11.45 6.24
C TYR A 905 21.03 -11.91 7.19
N ASP A 906 22.24 -11.99 6.67
CA ASP A 906 23.44 -12.60 7.24
C ASP A 906 24.50 -11.59 7.70
N ALA A 907 24.37 -10.31 7.35
CA ALA A 907 25.35 -9.30 7.75
C ALA A 907 25.22 -8.88 9.22
N HIS A 908 26.36 -8.58 9.86
CA HIS A 908 26.36 -7.97 11.18
C HIS A 908 26.07 -6.45 11.12
N PRO A 909 25.42 -5.89 12.16
CA PRO A 909 25.13 -4.46 12.24
C PRO A 909 26.35 -3.56 12.04
N GLU A 910 27.50 -3.88 12.64
CA GLU A 910 28.71 -3.05 12.58
C GLU A 910 29.37 -3.07 11.20
N GLU A 911 29.42 -4.23 10.55
CA GLU A 911 29.92 -4.37 9.18
C GLU A 911 29.08 -3.56 8.20
N LEU A 912 27.75 -3.69 8.30
CA LEU A 912 26.82 -2.97 7.46
C LEU A 912 26.93 -1.45 7.67
N ALA A 913 27.07 -1.01 8.93
CA ALA A 913 27.28 0.38 9.28
C ALA A 913 28.59 0.94 8.70
N ALA A 914 29.69 0.18 8.74
CA ALA A 914 30.97 0.60 8.16
C ALA A 914 30.86 0.82 6.64
N ARG A 915 30.16 -0.07 5.92
CA ARG A 915 29.87 0.10 4.48
C ARG A 915 28.99 1.33 4.22
N ALA A 916 27.94 1.52 5.03
CA ALA A 916 27.05 2.67 4.88
C ALA A 916 27.78 3.99 5.14
N ALA A 917 28.68 4.05 6.13
CA ALA A 917 29.50 5.21 6.42
C ALA A 917 30.48 5.51 5.27
N ALA A 918 31.10 4.48 4.67
CA ALA A 918 31.96 4.65 3.49
C ALA A 918 31.18 5.21 2.29
N ALA A 919 30.03 4.62 1.96
CA ALA A 919 29.18 5.07 0.89
C ALA A 919 28.68 6.52 1.09
N LEU A 920 28.37 6.90 2.34
CA LEU A 920 27.96 8.27 2.68
C LEU A 920 29.08 9.29 2.48
N ARG A 921 30.34 8.94 2.78
CA ARG A 921 31.50 9.79 2.51
C ARG A 921 31.70 10.01 1.02
N HIS A 922 31.59 8.94 0.20
CA HIS A 922 31.65 9.05 -1.25
C HIS A 922 30.54 9.93 -1.81
N TRP A 923 29.31 9.76 -1.31
CA TRP A 923 28.15 10.57 -1.72
C TRP A 923 28.31 12.05 -1.40
N SER A 924 28.88 12.36 -0.23
CA SER A 924 29.07 13.73 0.24
C SER A 924 30.28 14.44 -0.41
N ALA A 925 31.14 13.71 -1.13
CA ALA A 925 32.29 14.30 -1.81
C ALA A 925 31.86 15.20 -2.99
N PRO A 926 32.64 16.26 -3.32
CA PRO A 926 32.42 17.02 -4.55
C PRO A 926 32.61 16.10 -5.78
N PRO A 927 31.81 16.25 -6.85
CA PRO A 927 31.96 15.42 -8.04
C PRO A 927 33.38 15.62 -8.62
N PRO A 928 33.99 14.57 -9.19
CA PRO A 928 35.26 14.73 -9.89
C PRO A 928 35.11 15.78 -11.00
N PRO A 929 36.14 16.61 -11.25
CA PRO A 929 36.10 17.58 -12.34
C PRO A 929 35.80 16.84 -13.64
N ARG A 930 34.80 17.32 -14.39
CA ARG A 930 34.48 16.73 -15.70
C ARG A 930 35.77 16.67 -16.54
N PRO A 931 36.11 15.53 -17.15
CA PRO A 931 37.23 15.48 -18.08
C PRO A 931 36.98 16.54 -19.15
N ARG A 932 37.91 17.48 -19.31
CA ARG A 932 37.86 18.46 -20.39
C ARG A 932 37.72 17.66 -21.70
N PRO A 933 36.83 18.07 -22.61
CA PRO A 933 36.81 17.46 -23.94
C PRO A 933 38.24 17.53 -24.46
N GLN A 934 38.82 16.37 -24.74
CA GLN A 934 40.11 16.28 -25.40
C GLN A 934 39.93 16.96 -26.75
N THR A 935 40.39 18.20 -26.85
CA THR A 935 40.70 18.81 -28.13
C THR A 935 41.83 17.95 -28.71
N THR A 936 41.47 17.07 -29.64
CA THR A 936 42.42 16.40 -30.52
C THR A 936 43.38 17.44 -31.11
N PRO A 937 44.71 17.25 -30.99
CA PRO A 937 45.68 18.07 -31.69
C PRO A 937 45.59 17.77 -33.20
N ASP A 938 45.39 18.84 -33.98
CA ASP A 938 45.77 19.04 -35.38
C ASP A 938 45.92 17.81 -36.29
N ALA A 939 44.90 17.61 -37.16
CA ALA A 939 45.12 17.03 -38.48
C ALA A 939 45.46 18.16 -39.47
N PRO A 940 46.46 17.98 -40.37
CA PRO A 940 46.93 19.05 -41.25
C PRO A 940 45.90 19.38 -42.35
N PRO A 941 45.84 20.64 -42.82
CA PRO A 941 44.86 21.04 -43.82
C PRO A 941 45.36 20.75 -45.23
N GLU A 942 44.67 19.87 -45.96
CA GLU A 942 44.81 19.76 -47.40
C GLU A 942 43.86 20.74 -48.11
N GLY A 943 44.40 21.46 -49.10
CA GLY A 943 43.66 21.89 -50.28
C GLY A 943 43.09 23.32 -50.30
N ARG A 944 43.93 24.30 -50.63
CA ARG A 944 43.49 25.57 -51.27
C ARG A 944 43.55 25.42 -52.80
N PRO A 945 42.63 26.02 -53.57
CA PRO A 945 42.94 26.58 -54.89
C PRO A 945 43.16 28.11 -54.81
N PRO A 946 43.80 28.75 -55.81
CA PRO A 946 44.54 30.00 -55.61
C PRO A 946 43.86 31.28 -56.13
N GLY A 947 44.30 32.43 -55.59
CA GLY A 947 44.18 33.78 -56.15
C GLY A 947 43.07 34.64 -55.51
N ARG A 948 43.22 35.93 -55.18
CA ARG A 948 44.25 36.95 -55.42
C ARG A 948 44.14 38.05 -54.34
N ASN A 949 45.28 38.43 -53.77
CA ASN A 949 45.75 39.80 -53.44
C ASN A 949 44.75 40.93 -53.12
N ARG A 950 44.80 41.48 -51.88
CA ARG A 950 45.55 42.71 -51.49
C ARG A 950 44.96 43.33 -50.20
N THR A 951 45.77 43.36 -49.14
CA THR A 951 45.77 44.36 -48.05
C THR A 951 46.11 45.77 -48.60
N PRO A 952 45.91 46.92 -47.90
CA PRO A 952 46.15 47.05 -46.46
C PRO A 952 45.43 48.14 -45.61
N ARG A 953 45.54 47.92 -44.29
CA ARG A 953 45.92 48.88 -43.21
C ARG A 953 44.91 49.89 -42.61
N LYS A 954 45.03 49.90 -41.27
CA LYS A 954 45.11 51.04 -40.31
C LYS A 954 43.81 51.58 -39.71
N GLY A 955 43.75 51.44 -38.38
CA GLY A 955 43.64 52.56 -37.42
C GLY A 955 42.22 52.64 -36.88
N GLY A 956 41.92 52.90 -35.62
CA GLY A 956 42.64 53.28 -34.42
C GLY A 956 41.59 53.38 -33.29
N GLN A 957 42.07 53.55 -32.06
CA GLN A 957 41.45 54.13 -30.84
C GLN A 957 40.05 54.78 -31.02
N SER A 958 39.10 54.76 -30.08
CA SER A 958 39.12 54.83 -28.61
C SER A 958 37.70 54.64 -28.04
N CYS A 959 37.59 54.32 -26.75
CA CYS A 959 36.41 54.43 -25.85
C CYS A 959 35.67 55.79 -25.93
N PRO A 960 34.55 56.05 -25.19
CA PRO A 960 33.65 55.19 -24.38
C PRO A 960 32.13 55.38 -24.68
N GLN A 961 31.32 54.62 -23.93
CA GLN A 961 29.87 54.70 -23.62
C GLN A 961 29.26 56.12 -23.39
N PRO A 962 27.92 56.33 -23.21
CA PRO A 962 26.84 55.38 -22.84
C PRO A 962 25.45 55.55 -23.50
N SER A 963 24.57 54.59 -23.14
CA SER A 963 23.11 54.64 -22.95
C SER A 963 22.18 54.83 -24.17
N ASN A 964 21.48 53.75 -24.52
CA ASN A 964 20.11 53.51 -24.04
C ASN A 964 19.86 52.02 -23.85
#